data_AF-A0AAV5R8Y5-F1
#
_entry.id   AF-A0AAV5R8Y5-F1
#
_cell.length_a   1.000
_cell.length_b   1.000
_cell.length_c   1.000
_cell.angle_alpha   90.00
_cell.angle_beta   90.00
_cell.angle_gamma   90.00
#
_symmetry.space_group_name_H-M   'P 1'
#
loop_
_entity.id
_entity.type
_entity.pdbx_description
1 polymer ?
#
loop_
_entity_poly.entity_id
_entity_poly.type
_entity_poly.pdbx_seq_one_letter_code
_entity_poly.pdbx_strand_id
1 'polypeptide(L)'
;MDDDSLLLLLSQTLSKDNIIRRQAEVSLSSLSLNNNDSVIEKLSKILVNNNSNIESDLQLIILTYIKNNINKSNTTNIISLCENLINYFLSFQNSNPFIGNDQILIKMIIKILENLINIQNIQFQYNLIKIINDNLNDNEIHNSLSKFYIIILLIYVLTKSNRFMENSVNIQLLNEISSFTPLLSNFLQNYQSNDIKFNKITYIIMKILNNLSDSKSFTMFNYFNDLENLQLICETIGQIGQINNNLNDLRLNKWILKIFINLSNNQLIDENIKIQNLSNTLKYLDNENDFNLWILEKNCRFGYYFFNYLQKSIKLGLYSLIQPYIDIIISNLIVSINLPNDELIDDINDNINDFMNYVTNDYNNYTYEISIDLNDSSKRFLNTLITNDISIINPLIELCEKLINSSNNFYYIVCGLKILNMFWSKIKNTDVEIQLINKIIEINSSINNRNDLLWVRCIIYNFFTEIKGINVNFNNFNIDLNYNNDDNEKNDIVSKSLIIISIRMILLCNEQIKQQDLINPIQIMQILLKFNENENLEIINDLIDLLIERYIDELGPYSYELICNLNDMFLQIINNTDIEQDNEIINKLLGILNNILTIIISINDESIISVINDKLKSLIEGILENASLDYLEIILEICDEINNKCRKVYNLSTIIESFEQYGWEYYEFYENYLHNIYYFGDKNDKEQMNLLIKWIINENSNDEEFQKFLIELIIEKILSNECDDYEFEQILEFIYNNQSDDEDFLFKKINIELILIGIYKKSNITLKLINNEINNLINNLQNLINNNEWNESLYDLKIGLVGLIGLYKINPIETIMELIKQLYSELSDTIENYNNGEDDKYWKSLIDTIDILELVKGI
;
A
#
# COMPACT_ATOMS: atom_id res chain seq x y z
N MET A 1 -11.10 -29.55 -35.60
CA MET A 1 -11.97 -28.46 -36.06
C MET A 1 -11.27 -27.72 -37.19
N ASP A 2 -11.94 -27.48 -38.32
CA ASP A 2 -11.37 -26.76 -39.47
C ASP A 2 -11.34 -25.23 -39.26
N ASP A 3 -10.67 -24.50 -40.14
CA ASP A 3 -10.42 -23.06 -39.99
C ASP A 3 -11.73 -22.26 -40.10
N ASP A 4 -12.59 -22.66 -41.03
CA ASP A 4 -13.88 -21.99 -41.30
C ASP A 4 -14.86 -22.15 -40.14
N SER A 5 -14.94 -23.33 -39.51
CA SER A 5 -15.79 -23.50 -38.33
C SER A 5 -15.28 -22.68 -37.14
N LEU A 6 -13.97 -22.50 -37.01
CA LEU A 6 -13.36 -21.75 -35.91
C LEU A 6 -13.59 -20.25 -36.08
N LEU A 7 -13.45 -19.75 -37.31
CA LEU A 7 -13.78 -18.37 -37.66
C LEU A 7 -15.29 -18.10 -37.52
N LEU A 8 -16.15 -19.07 -37.88
CA LEU A 8 -17.59 -18.96 -37.67
C LEU A 8 -17.92 -18.84 -36.18
N LEU A 9 -17.33 -19.68 -35.33
CA LEU A 9 -17.53 -19.62 -33.88
C LEU A 9 -17.02 -18.32 -33.26
N LEU A 10 -15.89 -17.78 -33.73
CA LEU A 10 -15.40 -16.49 -33.27
C LEU A 10 -16.28 -15.34 -33.77
N SER A 11 -16.76 -15.36 -35.02
CA SER A 11 -17.69 -14.34 -35.53
C SER A 11 -19.04 -14.35 -34.79
N GLN A 12 -19.50 -15.52 -34.34
CA GLN A 12 -20.70 -15.65 -33.51
C GLN A 12 -20.57 -14.94 -32.16
N THR A 13 -19.34 -14.68 -31.67
CA THR A 13 -19.14 -13.85 -30.47
C THR A 13 -19.48 -12.37 -30.70
N LEU A 14 -19.52 -11.90 -31.96
CA LEU A 14 -20.03 -10.56 -32.33
C LEU A 14 -21.55 -10.52 -32.55
N SER A 15 -22.24 -11.64 -32.43
CA SER A 15 -23.68 -11.68 -32.67
C SER A 15 -24.42 -10.72 -31.74
N LYS A 16 -25.41 -10.01 -32.28
CA LYS A 16 -26.36 -9.21 -31.49
C LYS A 16 -27.28 -10.08 -30.64
N ASP A 17 -27.36 -11.39 -30.94
CA ASP A 17 -28.12 -12.36 -30.16
C ASP A 17 -27.27 -12.93 -29.02
N ASN A 18 -27.68 -12.63 -27.79
CA ASN A 18 -27.01 -13.08 -26.56
C ASN A 18 -26.94 -14.61 -26.44
N ILE A 19 -27.91 -15.35 -26.98
CA ILE A 19 -27.95 -16.81 -26.90
C ILE A 19 -26.83 -17.39 -27.77
N ILE A 20 -26.72 -16.90 -29.01
CA ILE A 20 -25.68 -17.31 -29.96
C ILE A 20 -24.29 -16.94 -29.41
N ARG A 21 -24.13 -15.73 -28.86
CA ARG A 21 -22.86 -15.30 -28.25
C ARG A 21 -22.44 -16.20 -27.09
N ARG A 22 -23.35 -16.47 -26.15
CA ARG A 22 -23.06 -17.31 -24.98
C ARG A 22 -22.75 -18.75 -25.37
N GLN A 23 -23.45 -19.30 -26.37
CA GLN A 23 -23.14 -20.64 -26.91
C GLN A 23 -21.76 -20.70 -27.56
N ALA A 24 -21.37 -19.66 -28.29
CA ALA A 24 -20.04 -19.55 -28.88
C ALA A 24 -18.94 -19.45 -27.82
N GLU A 25 -19.13 -18.65 -26.77
CA GLU A 25 -18.19 -18.52 -25.65
C GLU A 25 -18.00 -19.85 -24.90
N VAL A 26 -19.09 -20.58 -24.59
CA VAL A 26 -19.03 -21.90 -23.94
C VAL A 26 -18.32 -22.93 -24.83
N SER A 27 -18.57 -22.87 -26.13
CA SER A 27 -17.90 -23.76 -27.09
C SER A 27 -16.39 -23.46 -27.16
N LEU A 28 -16.01 -22.18 -27.17
CA LEU A 28 -14.62 -21.74 -27.16
C LEU A 28 -13.91 -22.08 -25.83
N SER A 29 -14.58 -21.94 -24.68
CA SER A 29 -14.01 -22.35 -23.40
C SER A 29 -13.77 -23.86 -23.32
N SER A 30 -14.69 -24.67 -23.86
CA SER A 30 -14.51 -26.13 -23.93
C SER A 30 -13.34 -26.55 -24.83
N LEU A 31 -13.05 -25.78 -25.89
CA LEU A 31 -11.90 -25.98 -26.76
C LEU A 31 -10.59 -25.58 -26.08
N SER A 32 -10.61 -24.51 -25.29
CA SER A 32 -9.44 -24.05 -24.52
C SER A 32 -9.01 -25.07 -23.46
N LEU A 33 -9.95 -25.75 -22.77
CA LEU A 33 -9.62 -26.73 -21.73
C LEU A 33 -8.95 -27.99 -22.28
N ASN A 34 -9.27 -28.39 -23.52
CA ASN A 34 -8.83 -29.67 -24.07
C ASN A 34 -7.60 -29.57 -25.00
N ASN A 35 -7.36 -28.43 -25.65
CA ASN A 35 -6.38 -28.30 -26.74
C ASN A 35 -5.87 -26.85 -26.96
N ASN A 36 -5.74 -26.06 -25.88
CA ASN A 36 -5.46 -24.62 -25.93
C ASN A 36 -4.32 -24.24 -26.88
N ASP A 37 -3.16 -24.88 -26.71
CA ASP A 37 -1.91 -24.52 -27.42
C ASP A 37 -2.07 -24.68 -28.94
N SER A 38 -2.75 -25.76 -29.36
CA SER A 38 -3.01 -26.04 -30.77
C SER A 38 -4.00 -25.05 -31.41
N VAL A 39 -4.97 -24.56 -30.63
CA VAL A 39 -5.98 -23.60 -31.11
C VAL A 39 -5.35 -22.21 -31.23
N ILE A 40 -4.59 -21.77 -30.25
CA ILE A 40 -3.88 -20.48 -30.26
C ILE A 40 -2.88 -20.43 -31.43
N GLU A 41 -2.08 -21.49 -31.62
CA GLU A 41 -1.13 -21.57 -32.73
C GLU A 41 -1.86 -21.53 -34.09
N LYS A 42 -2.94 -22.29 -34.22
CA LYS A 42 -3.76 -22.32 -35.44
C LYS A 42 -4.36 -20.95 -35.77
N LEU A 43 -4.89 -20.25 -34.77
CA LEU A 43 -5.40 -18.88 -34.93
C LEU A 43 -4.32 -17.88 -35.37
N SER A 44 -3.10 -18.01 -34.84
CA SER A 44 -1.98 -17.17 -35.27
C SER A 44 -1.59 -17.40 -36.73
N LYS A 45 -1.65 -18.65 -37.22
CA LYS A 45 -1.39 -18.99 -38.63
C LYS A 45 -2.48 -18.45 -39.56
N ILE A 46 -3.74 -18.48 -39.11
CA ILE A 46 -4.86 -17.90 -39.85
C ILE A 46 -4.67 -16.39 -40.04
N LEU A 47 -4.23 -15.68 -38.99
CA LEU A 47 -3.92 -14.24 -39.09
C LEU A 47 -2.82 -13.95 -40.11
N VAL A 48 -1.73 -14.73 -40.12
CA VAL A 48 -0.61 -14.54 -41.06
C VAL A 48 -1.03 -14.84 -42.50
N ASN A 49 -1.70 -15.96 -42.74
CA ASN A 49 -1.97 -16.45 -44.09
C ASN A 49 -3.15 -15.75 -44.78
N ASN A 50 -4.13 -15.27 -44.00
CA ASN A 50 -5.40 -14.75 -44.52
C ASN A 50 -5.66 -13.29 -44.14
N ASN A 51 -4.63 -12.50 -43.81
CA ASN A 51 -4.77 -11.12 -43.30
C ASN A 51 -5.68 -10.24 -44.17
N SER A 52 -5.64 -10.35 -45.50
CA SER A 52 -6.47 -9.54 -46.40
C SER A 52 -7.94 -9.98 -46.49
N ASN A 53 -8.26 -11.19 -46.04
CA ASN A 53 -9.57 -11.83 -46.28
C ASN A 53 -10.46 -11.87 -45.02
N ILE A 54 -9.94 -11.42 -43.87
CA ILE A 54 -10.64 -11.42 -42.59
C ILE A 54 -10.96 -9.97 -42.21
N GLU A 55 -12.22 -9.70 -41.85
CA GLU A 55 -12.63 -8.37 -41.37
C GLU A 55 -11.89 -7.99 -40.08
N SER A 56 -11.56 -6.70 -39.91
CA SER A 56 -10.76 -6.20 -38.78
C SER A 56 -11.34 -6.53 -37.41
N ASP A 57 -12.67 -6.58 -37.30
CA ASP A 57 -13.35 -6.88 -36.05
C ASP A 57 -13.13 -8.34 -35.66
N LEU A 58 -13.13 -9.24 -36.64
CA LEU A 58 -12.83 -10.65 -36.43
C LEU A 58 -11.34 -10.88 -36.12
N GLN A 59 -10.43 -10.12 -36.74
CA GLN A 59 -9.01 -10.11 -36.39
C GLN A 59 -8.78 -9.68 -34.93
N LEU A 60 -9.49 -8.66 -34.47
CA LEU A 60 -9.40 -8.18 -33.08
C LEU A 60 -9.88 -9.23 -32.08
N ILE A 61 -10.94 -9.97 -32.39
CA ILE A 61 -11.43 -11.08 -31.54
C ILE A 61 -10.42 -12.20 -31.47
N ILE A 62 -9.84 -12.58 -32.61
CA ILE A 62 -8.80 -13.61 -32.65
C ILE A 62 -7.65 -13.19 -31.72
N LEU A 63 -7.17 -11.95 -31.84
CA LEU A 63 -6.10 -11.43 -30.97
C LEU A 63 -6.54 -11.37 -29.50
N THR A 64 -7.77 -10.99 -29.21
CA THR A 64 -8.31 -10.95 -27.83
C THR A 64 -8.37 -12.35 -27.22
N TYR A 65 -8.82 -13.34 -28.00
CA TYR A 65 -8.84 -14.74 -27.60
C TYR A 65 -7.42 -15.26 -27.32
N ILE A 66 -6.47 -14.96 -28.21
CA ILE A 66 -5.05 -15.31 -28.02
C ILE A 66 -4.52 -14.68 -26.73
N LYS A 67 -4.72 -13.37 -26.52
CA LYS A 67 -4.27 -12.64 -25.32
C LYS A 67 -4.77 -13.28 -24.02
N ASN A 68 -6.05 -13.64 -23.97
CA ASN A 68 -6.68 -14.15 -22.74
C ASN A 68 -6.30 -15.59 -22.42
N ASN A 69 -5.85 -16.36 -23.42
CA ASN A 69 -5.55 -17.78 -23.25
C ASN A 69 -4.05 -18.12 -23.27
N ILE A 70 -3.17 -17.19 -23.64
CA ILE A 70 -1.71 -17.39 -23.61
C ILE A 70 -1.20 -17.74 -22.22
N ASN A 71 -1.70 -17.10 -21.15
CA ASN A 71 -1.25 -17.40 -19.79
C ASN A 71 -1.69 -18.80 -19.32
N LYS A 72 -2.68 -19.41 -19.98
CA LYS A 72 -3.21 -20.75 -19.69
C LYS A 72 -2.60 -21.83 -20.58
N SER A 73 -1.63 -21.49 -21.44
CA SER A 73 -1.03 -22.39 -22.42
C SER A 73 0.21 -23.08 -21.84
N ASN A 74 0.39 -24.38 -22.12
CA ASN A 74 1.58 -25.13 -21.73
C ASN A 74 2.70 -24.84 -22.74
N THR A 75 3.94 -24.78 -22.24
CA THR A 75 5.05 -24.00 -22.82
C THR A 75 5.64 -24.49 -24.16
N THR A 76 5.15 -25.57 -24.75
CA THR A 76 5.87 -26.31 -25.82
C THR A 76 5.74 -25.71 -27.23
N ASN A 77 4.63 -25.04 -27.58
CA ASN A 77 4.41 -24.47 -28.93
C ASN A 77 4.51 -22.93 -29.02
N ILE A 78 4.94 -22.29 -27.93
CA ILE A 78 4.94 -20.82 -27.82
C ILE A 78 5.91 -20.15 -28.83
N ILE A 79 7.01 -20.81 -29.22
CA ILE A 79 7.97 -20.24 -30.18
C ILE A 79 7.35 -20.06 -31.58
N SER A 80 6.63 -21.07 -32.08
CA SER A 80 5.90 -21.01 -33.37
C SER A 80 4.83 -19.91 -33.34
N LEU A 81 4.08 -19.82 -32.24
CA LEU A 81 3.10 -18.76 -32.02
C LEU A 81 3.75 -17.36 -32.08
N CYS A 82 4.87 -17.18 -31.40
CA CYS A 82 5.63 -15.94 -31.39
C CYS A 82 6.09 -15.53 -32.80
N GLU A 83 6.66 -16.46 -33.57
CA GLU A 83 7.10 -16.19 -34.95
C GLU A 83 5.92 -15.78 -35.85
N ASN A 84 4.77 -16.46 -35.74
CA ASN A 84 3.58 -16.10 -36.50
C ASN A 84 3.06 -14.71 -36.12
N LEU A 85 2.99 -14.39 -34.81
CA LEU A 85 2.54 -13.08 -34.35
C LEU A 85 3.49 -11.95 -34.76
N ILE A 86 4.81 -12.19 -34.73
CA ILE A 86 5.80 -11.21 -35.22
C ILE A 86 5.66 -11.02 -36.72
N ASN A 87 5.53 -12.09 -37.51
CA ASN A 87 5.33 -11.98 -38.96
C ASN A 87 4.04 -11.23 -39.30
N TYR A 88 2.96 -11.50 -38.56
CA TYR A 88 1.71 -10.74 -38.69
C TYR A 88 1.92 -9.26 -38.32
N PHE A 89 2.65 -8.98 -37.24
CA PHE A 89 2.99 -7.61 -36.82
C PHE A 89 3.80 -6.85 -37.87
N LEU A 90 4.80 -7.51 -38.47
CA LEU A 90 5.63 -6.93 -39.53
C LEU A 90 4.84 -6.69 -40.82
N SER A 91 3.73 -7.38 -41.06
CA SER A 91 2.89 -7.13 -42.25
C SER A 91 2.30 -5.71 -42.29
N PHE A 92 2.08 -5.07 -41.13
CA PHE A 92 1.60 -3.70 -41.01
C PHE A 92 2.64 -2.64 -41.44
N GLN A 93 3.89 -3.04 -41.69
CA GLN A 93 4.92 -2.14 -42.23
C GLN A 93 4.54 -1.57 -43.61
N ASN A 94 3.77 -2.33 -44.38
CA ASN A 94 3.33 -1.96 -45.73
C ASN A 94 1.99 -1.22 -45.74
N SER A 95 1.36 -1.04 -44.57
CA SER A 95 0.12 -0.28 -44.39
C SER A 95 0.37 1.09 -43.73
N ASN A 96 -0.70 1.74 -43.24
CA ASN A 96 -0.61 3.01 -42.50
C ASN A 96 -0.84 2.77 -41.00
N PRO A 97 0.20 2.43 -40.21
CA PRO A 97 0.05 2.00 -38.81
C PRO A 97 -0.34 3.12 -37.84
N PHE A 98 -0.51 4.35 -38.34
CA PHE A 98 -0.75 5.54 -37.52
C PHE A 98 -2.24 5.83 -37.28
N ILE A 99 -3.16 5.29 -38.08
CA ILE A 99 -4.59 5.65 -38.08
C ILE A 99 -5.45 4.40 -38.39
N GLY A 100 -6.66 4.33 -37.83
CA GLY A 100 -7.67 3.34 -38.20
C GLY A 100 -7.54 2.00 -37.46
N ASN A 101 -8.11 0.95 -38.04
CA ASN A 101 -8.23 -0.37 -37.40
C ASN A 101 -6.87 -1.02 -37.16
N ASP A 102 -5.89 -0.79 -38.04
CA ASP A 102 -4.51 -1.26 -37.89
C ASP A 102 -3.90 -0.84 -36.54
N GLN A 103 -4.18 0.37 -36.06
CA GLN A 103 -3.62 0.85 -34.79
C GLN A 103 -4.17 0.06 -33.58
N ILE A 104 -5.43 -0.37 -33.65
CA ILE A 104 -6.06 -1.17 -32.59
C ILE A 104 -5.45 -2.57 -32.58
N LEU A 105 -5.30 -3.18 -33.75
CA LEU A 105 -4.68 -4.49 -33.92
C LEU A 105 -3.21 -4.49 -33.44
N ILE A 106 -2.43 -3.49 -33.85
CA ILE A 106 -1.04 -3.27 -33.41
C ILE A 106 -0.95 -3.18 -31.88
N LYS A 107 -1.83 -2.39 -31.23
CA LYS A 107 -1.86 -2.28 -29.76
C LYS A 107 -2.18 -3.62 -29.09
N MET A 108 -3.09 -4.41 -29.65
CA MET A 108 -3.44 -5.72 -29.11
C MET A 108 -2.27 -6.70 -29.25
N ILE A 109 -1.60 -6.73 -30.42
CA ILE A 109 -0.40 -7.56 -30.63
C ILE A 109 0.72 -7.16 -29.68
N ILE A 110 0.97 -5.86 -29.47
CA ILE A 110 1.94 -5.38 -28.48
C ILE A 110 1.62 -5.94 -27.10
N LYS A 111 0.36 -5.91 -26.68
CA LYS A 111 -0.04 -6.44 -25.37
C LYS A 111 0.15 -7.96 -25.27
N ILE A 112 -0.07 -8.68 -26.37
CA ILE A 112 0.21 -10.12 -26.46
C ILE A 112 1.71 -10.38 -26.35
N LEU A 113 2.55 -9.64 -27.08
CA LEU A 113 4.01 -9.77 -27.03
C LEU A 113 4.55 -9.45 -25.63
N GLU A 114 4.00 -8.44 -24.94
CA GLU A 114 4.34 -8.16 -23.53
C GLU A 114 4.08 -9.38 -22.64
N ASN A 115 2.90 -10.01 -22.77
CA ASN A 115 2.57 -11.20 -21.98
C ASN A 115 3.51 -12.38 -22.32
N LEU A 116 3.85 -12.57 -23.60
CA LEU A 116 4.74 -13.65 -24.04
C LEU A 116 6.17 -13.49 -23.53
N ILE A 117 6.71 -12.27 -23.52
CA ILE A 117 8.04 -11.99 -22.95
C ILE A 117 8.07 -12.27 -21.45
N ASN A 118 6.97 -11.99 -20.73
CA ASN A 118 6.90 -12.30 -19.30
C ASN A 118 6.86 -13.82 -19.03
N ILE A 119 6.32 -14.63 -19.95
CA ILE A 119 6.24 -16.10 -19.81
C ILE A 119 7.56 -16.79 -20.21
N GLN A 120 8.28 -16.26 -21.21
CA GLN A 120 9.52 -16.87 -21.72
C GLN A 120 10.78 -16.12 -21.29
N ASN A 121 11.67 -16.81 -20.58
CA ASN A 121 12.70 -16.13 -19.82
C ASN A 121 13.79 -15.43 -20.68
N ILE A 122 14.38 -16.06 -21.72
CA ILE A 122 15.55 -15.45 -22.42
C ILE A 122 15.63 -15.75 -23.95
N GLN A 123 15.43 -16.99 -24.39
CA GLN A 123 15.67 -17.39 -25.80
C GLN A 123 14.80 -16.64 -26.82
N PHE A 124 13.54 -16.40 -26.46
CA PHE A 124 12.63 -15.64 -27.33
C PHE A 124 13.04 -14.18 -27.47
N GLN A 125 13.56 -13.58 -26.39
CA GLN A 125 14.06 -12.21 -26.44
C GLN A 125 15.25 -12.10 -27.40
N TYR A 126 16.17 -13.08 -27.40
CA TYR A 126 17.26 -13.16 -28.40
C TYR A 126 16.75 -13.25 -29.84
N ASN A 127 15.75 -14.09 -30.09
CA ASN A 127 15.15 -14.21 -31.43
C ASN A 127 14.50 -12.89 -31.86
N LEU A 128 13.80 -12.21 -30.95
CA LEU A 128 13.19 -10.91 -31.21
C LEU A 128 14.25 -9.84 -31.50
N ILE A 129 15.34 -9.81 -30.73
CA ILE A 129 16.49 -8.92 -30.97
C ILE A 129 17.10 -9.16 -32.35
N LYS A 130 17.28 -10.43 -32.74
CA LYS A 130 17.78 -10.78 -34.07
C LYS A 130 16.87 -10.24 -35.17
N ILE A 131 15.55 -10.42 -35.04
CA ILE A 131 14.57 -9.88 -36.00
C ILE A 131 14.65 -8.36 -36.05
N ILE A 132 14.77 -7.69 -34.89
CA ILE A 132 14.93 -6.23 -34.82
C ILE A 132 16.19 -5.80 -35.56
N ASN A 133 17.34 -6.43 -35.30
CA ASN A 133 18.61 -6.09 -35.95
C ASN A 133 18.61 -6.36 -37.45
N ASP A 134 18.06 -7.49 -37.89
CA ASP A 134 17.93 -7.83 -39.31
C ASP A 134 17.08 -6.79 -40.03
N ASN A 135 16.00 -6.32 -39.40
CA ASN A 135 15.19 -5.24 -39.94
C ASN A 135 15.95 -3.92 -39.90
N LEU A 136 16.52 -3.48 -38.75
CA LEU A 136 17.24 -2.20 -38.61
C LEU A 136 18.36 -2.00 -39.65
N ASN A 137 18.99 -3.08 -40.12
CA ASN A 137 20.02 -3.04 -41.15
C ASN A 137 19.48 -3.01 -42.60
N ASP A 138 18.15 -3.06 -42.79
CA ASP A 138 17.50 -2.91 -44.10
C ASP A 138 17.55 -1.45 -44.56
N ASN A 139 18.17 -1.21 -45.71
CA ASN A 139 18.29 0.11 -46.33
C ASN A 139 16.93 0.79 -46.58
N GLU A 140 15.84 0.03 -46.71
CA GLU A 140 14.50 0.57 -46.91
C GLU A 140 13.90 1.26 -45.67
N ILE A 141 14.41 0.98 -44.46
CA ILE A 141 13.93 1.63 -43.23
C ILE A 141 14.10 3.14 -43.27
N HIS A 142 15.21 3.60 -43.84
CA HIS A 142 15.50 5.03 -43.97
C HIS A 142 14.43 5.77 -44.79
N ASN A 143 13.67 5.06 -45.63
CA ASN A 143 12.70 5.63 -46.55
C ASN A 143 11.23 5.41 -46.12
N SER A 144 10.96 4.63 -45.06
CA SER A 144 9.59 4.32 -44.62
C SER A 144 9.37 4.54 -43.13
N LEU A 145 8.63 5.60 -42.80
CA LEU A 145 8.19 5.90 -41.42
C LEU A 145 7.32 4.79 -40.83
N SER A 146 6.54 4.08 -41.65
CA SER A 146 5.72 2.95 -41.21
C SER A 146 6.58 1.78 -40.76
N LYS A 147 7.60 1.41 -41.55
CA LYS A 147 8.58 0.37 -41.21
C LYS A 147 9.30 0.72 -39.91
N PHE A 148 9.82 1.95 -39.83
CA PHE A 148 10.51 2.43 -38.64
C PHE A 148 9.62 2.39 -37.39
N TYR A 149 8.39 2.88 -37.47
CA TYR A 149 7.44 2.89 -36.34
C TYR A 149 7.14 1.49 -35.79
N ILE A 150 6.91 0.51 -36.67
CA ILE A 150 6.66 -0.89 -36.26
C ILE A 150 7.87 -1.47 -35.51
N ILE A 151 9.09 -1.21 -35.98
CA ILE A 151 10.31 -1.72 -35.34
C ILE A 151 10.54 -1.04 -33.98
N ILE A 152 10.32 0.28 -33.91
CA ILE A 152 10.36 1.05 -32.66
C ILE A 152 9.39 0.48 -31.62
N LEU A 153 8.21 0.02 -32.03
CA LEU A 153 7.26 -0.63 -31.12
C LEU A 153 7.77 -1.95 -30.54
N LEU A 154 8.50 -2.76 -31.32
CA LEU A 154 9.13 -3.98 -30.80
C LEU A 154 10.23 -3.66 -29.79
N ILE A 155 11.07 -2.65 -30.07
CA ILE A 155 12.10 -2.17 -29.13
C ILE A 155 11.44 -1.64 -27.85
N TYR A 156 10.32 -0.92 -27.97
CA TYR A 156 9.55 -0.46 -26.80
C TYR A 156 9.07 -1.61 -25.92
N VAL A 157 8.53 -2.67 -26.52
CA VAL A 157 8.07 -3.85 -25.79
C VAL A 157 9.22 -4.52 -25.03
N LEU A 158 10.37 -4.73 -25.69
CA LEU A 158 11.57 -5.30 -25.06
C LEU A 158 12.13 -4.45 -23.92
N THR A 159 12.23 -3.15 -24.13
CA THR A 159 12.78 -2.25 -23.10
C THR A 159 11.84 -2.08 -21.93
N LYS A 160 10.52 -2.14 -22.16
CA LYS A 160 9.52 -2.07 -21.11
C LYS A 160 9.53 -3.31 -20.22
N SER A 161 9.56 -4.50 -20.80
CA SER A 161 9.59 -5.77 -20.05
C SER A 161 10.86 -5.92 -19.20
N ASN A 162 11.97 -5.37 -19.67
CA ASN A 162 13.26 -5.47 -19.00
C ASN A 162 13.60 -4.28 -18.07
N ARG A 163 12.69 -3.31 -17.88
CA ARG A 163 12.94 -2.06 -17.12
C ARG A 163 13.32 -2.26 -15.65
N PHE A 164 12.80 -3.32 -15.01
CA PHE A 164 12.96 -3.57 -13.57
C PHE A 164 13.81 -4.82 -13.24
N MET A 165 14.38 -5.49 -14.25
CA MET A 165 15.13 -6.71 -14.03
C MET A 165 16.57 -6.38 -13.62
N GLU A 166 16.97 -6.77 -12.40
CA GLU A 166 18.32 -6.54 -11.86
C GLU A 166 19.37 -7.55 -12.41
N ASN A 167 18.93 -8.55 -13.19
CA ASN A 167 19.79 -9.61 -13.72
C ASN A 167 20.74 -9.10 -14.82
N SER A 168 22.04 -9.36 -14.66
CA SER A 168 23.11 -9.00 -15.59
C SER A 168 22.93 -9.54 -17.02
N VAL A 169 22.24 -10.66 -17.19
CA VAL A 169 21.95 -11.30 -18.49
C VAL A 169 20.97 -10.48 -19.33
N ASN A 170 19.95 -9.86 -18.71
CA ASN A 170 18.97 -9.04 -19.42
C ASN A 170 19.52 -7.67 -19.82
N ILE A 171 20.54 -7.18 -19.10
CA ILE A 171 21.28 -5.98 -19.47
C ILE A 171 22.15 -6.24 -20.71
N GLN A 172 22.79 -7.41 -20.81
CA GLN A 172 23.56 -7.81 -21.99
C GLN A 172 22.68 -7.97 -23.23
N LEU A 173 21.46 -8.51 -23.07
CA LEU A 173 20.45 -8.65 -24.13
C LEU A 173 20.13 -7.31 -24.81
N LEU A 174 19.93 -6.24 -24.04
CA LEU A 174 19.62 -4.93 -24.61
C LEU A 174 20.83 -4.36 -25.38
N ASN A 175 22.06 -4.56 -24.90
CA ASN A 175 23.28 -4.08 -25.58
C ASN A 175 23.48 -4.67 -26.98
N GLU A 176 22.79 -5.76 -27.33
CA GLU A 176 22.85 -6.36 -28.67
C GLU A 176 22.08 -5.56 -29.74
N ILE A 177 21.24 -4.59 -29.36
CA ILE A 177 20.53 -3.69 -30.28
C ILE A 177 21.41 -2.46 -30.62
N SER A 178 22.61 -2.71 -31.14
CA SER A 178 23.64 -1.67 -31.36
C SER A 178 23.36 -0.74 -32.56
N SER A 179 22.62 -1.21 -33.57
CA SER A 179 22.28 -0.43 -34.78
C SER A 179 21.18 0.61 -34.54
N PHE A 180 20.46 0.53 -33.41
CA PHE A 180 19.39 1.46 -33.08
C PHE A 180 19.90 2.88 -32.81
N THR A 181 21.05 3.02 -32.16
CA THR A 181 21.66 4.30 -31.78
C THR A 181 21.90 5.26 -32.97
N PRO A 182 22.62 4.87 -34.04
CA PRO A 182 22.86 5.76 -35.17
C PRO A 182 21.59 6.07 -36.00
N LEU A 183 20.63 5.14 -36.02
CA LEU A 183 19.33 5.37 -36.67
C LEU A 183 18.47 6.36 -35.88
N LEU A 184 18.51 6.24 -34.56
CA LEU A 184 17.84 7.14 -33.64
C LEU A 184 18.39 8.56 -33.77
N SER A 185 19.72 8.74 -33.76
CA SER A 185 20.32 10.07 -33.89
C SER A 185 19.96 10.71 -35.23
N ASN A 186 20.02 9.97 -36.34
CA ASN A 186 19.61 10.46 -37.67
C ASN A 186 18.12 10.81 -37.73
N PHE A 187 17.24 10.00 -37.13
CA PHE A 187 15.81 10.29 -37.06
C PHE A 187 15.51 11.56 -36.27
N LEU A 188 16.14 11.70 -35.09
CA LEU A 188 15.92 12.83 -34.21
C LEU A 188 16.52 14.13 -34.78
N GLN A 189 17.64 14.07 -35.51
CA GLN A 189 18.22 15.23 -36.21
C GLN A 189 17.33 15.75 -37.34
N ASN A 190 16.54 14.88 -37.97
CA ASN A 190 15.61 15.24 -39.04
C ASN A 190 14.17 15.49 -38.53
N TYR A 191 13.99 15.67 -37.22
CA TYR A 191 12.67 15.83 -36.61
C TYR A 191 11.93 17.07 -37.13
N GLN A 192 10.66 16.90 -37.48
CA GLN A 192 9.75 17.97 -37.91
C GLN A 192 8.51 18.02 -37.01
N SER A 193 8.36 19.07 -36.21
CA SER A 193 7.29 19.18 -35.18
C SER A 193 5.86 19.23 -35.72
N ASN A 194 5.70 19.57 -37.01
CA ASN A 194 4.38 19.72 -37.64
C ASN A 194 3.78 18.40 -38.16
N ASP A 195 4.50 17.29 -38.14
CA ASP A 195 3.99 15.99 -38.61
C ASP A 195 3.55 15.10 -37.44
N ILE A 196 2.25 14.78 -37.40
CA ILE A 196 1.62 13.90 -36.40
C ILE A 196 2.30 12.53 -36.33
N LYS A 197 2.81 12.01 -37.46
CA LYS A 197 3.51 10.71 -37.51
C LYS A 197 4.86 10.79 -36.80
N PHE A 198 5.62 11.86 -37.03
CA PHE A 198 6.88 12.12 -36.33
C PHE A 198 6.64 12.26 -34.82
N ASN A 199 5.62 13.00 -34.38
CA ASN A 199 5.31 13.15 -32.95
C ASN A 199 4.97 11.81 -32.28
N LYS A 200 4.20 10.95 -32.96
CA LYS A 200 3.89 9.59 -32.46
C LYS A 200 5.15 8.72 -32.35
N ILE A 201 6.04 8.75 -33.34
CA ILE A 201 7.30 7.98 -33.28
C ILE A 201 8.20 8.52 -32.17
N THR A 202 8.43 9.84 -32.12
CA THR A 202 9.25 10.49 -31.11
C THR A 202 8.72 10.22 -29.71
N TYR A 203 7.40 10.23 -29.49
CA TYR A 203 6.81 9.87 -28.20
C TYR A 203 7.18 8.46 -27.73
N ILE A 204 7.21 7.48 -28.64
CA ILE A 204 7.58 6.10 -28.30
C ILE A 204 9.08 5.98 -28.08
N ILE A 205 9.88 6.67 -28.89
CA ILE A 205 11.32 6.81 -28.68
C ILE A 205 11.62 7.36 -27.27
N MET A 206 10.95 8.43 -26.84
CA MET A 206 11.16 8.99 -25.51
C MET A 206 10.79 7.98 -24.40
N LYS A 207 9.77 7.14 -24.62
CA LYS A 207 9.48 6.04 -23.68
C LYS A 207 10.56 4.97 -23.65
N ILE A 208 11.12 4.59 -24.80
CA ILE A 208 12.24 3.65 -24.91
C ILE A 208 13.44 4.18 -24.14
N LEU A 209 13.85 5.42 -24.44
CA LEU A 209 14.98 6.08 -23.77
C LEU A 209 14.72 6.21 -22.27
N ASN A 210 13.50 6.54 -21.87
CA ASN A 210 13.14 6.57 -20.47
C ASN A 210 13.29 5.19 -19.79
N ASN A 211 12.81 4.11 -20.42
CA ASN A 211 12.95 2.75 -19.89
C ASN A 211 14.43 2.35 -19.74
N LEU A 212 15.27 2.73 -20.71
CA LEU A 212 16.72 2.54 -20.67
C LEU A 212 17.41 3.42 -19.62
N SER A 213 16.80 4.54 -19.21
CA SER A 213 17.37 5.45 -18.19
C SER A 213 16.95 5.12 -16.75
N ASP A 214 15.85 4.40 -16.57
CA ASP A 214 15.21 4.17 -15.25
C ASP A 214 15.80 2.98 -14.48
N SER A 215 16.53 2.05 -15.13
CA SER A 215 17.10 0.90 -14.43
C SER A 215 18.16 1.38 -13.44
N LYS A 216 18.04 0.99 -12.16
CA LYS A 216 19.02 1.29 -11.10
C LYS A 216 20.45 0.83 -11.43
N SER A 217 20.59 0.00 -12.46
CA SER A 217 21.85 -0.41 -13.07
C SER A 217 22.17 0.41 -14.34
N PHE A 218 23.47 0.65 -14.53
CA PHE A 218 24.24 1.26 -15.63
C PHE A 218 23.81 1.01 -17.12
N THR A 219 22.55 0.76 -17.46
CA THR A 219 22.15 0.25 -18.79
C THR A 219 22.28 1.27 -19.91
N MET A 220 21.90 2.54 -19.75
CA MET A 220 22.03 3.49 -20.86
C MET A 220 23.48 3.72 -21.29
N PHE A 221 24.43 3.75 -20.34
CA PHE A 221 25.86 3.90 -20.63
C PHE A 221 26.45 2.64 -21.30
N ASN A 222 26.11 1.45 -20.79
CA ASN A 222 26.55 0.18 -21.37
C ASN A 222 25.88 -0.10 -22.73
N TYR A 223 24.68 0.43 -22.97
CA TYR A 223 23.94 0.28 -24.22
C TYR A 223 24.56 1.14 -25.33
N PHE A 224 24.89 2.39 -25.03
CA PHE A 224 25.47 3.28 -26.04
C PHE A 224 26.96 3.03 -26.29
N ASN A 225 27.68 2.36 -25.37
CA ASN A 225 29.10 1.95 -25.46
C ASN A 225 30.09 3.07 -25.87
N ASP A 226 29.61 4.30 -26.01
CA ASP A 226 30.30 5.45 -26.58
C ASP A 226 29.70 6.73 -25.98
N LEU A 227 30.56 7.49 -25.31
CA LEU A 227 30.22 8.77 -24.67
C LEU A 227 29.74 9.79 -25.70
N GLU A 228 30.27 9.79 -26.92
CA GLU A 228 29.93 10.76 -27.96
C GLU A 228 28.48 10.59 -28.42
N ASN A 229 28.01 9.34 -28.55
CA ASN A 229 26.63 9.05 -28.94
C ASN A 229 25.63 9.44 -27.84
N LEU A 230 25.96 9.19 -26.57
CA LEU A 230 25.12 9.61 -25.45
C LEU A 230 24.99 11.14 -25.39
N GLN A 231 26.10 11.86 -25.61
CA GLN A 231 26.13 13.31 -25.67
C GLN A 231 25.27 13.85 -26.83
N LEU A 232 25.45 13.31 -28.04
CA LEU A 232 24.65 13.68 -29.21
C LEU A 232 23.15 13.46 -28.99
N ILE A 233 22.76 12.35 -28.37
CA ILE A 233 21.37 12.07 -28.03
C ILE A 233 20.84 13.10 -27.03
N CYS A 234 21.60 13.42 -25.99
CA CYS A 234 21.21 14.43 -25.00
C CYS A 234 21.03 15.82 -25.63
N GLU A 235 21.92 16.21 -26.53
CA GLU A 235 21.81 17.47 -27.29
C GLU A 235 20.56 17.46 -28.19
N THR A 236 20.31 16.37 -28.90
CA THR A 236 19.19 16.25 -29.82
C THR A 236 17.85 16.23 -29.08
N ILE A 237 17.77 15.55 -27.93
CA ILE A 237 16.60 15.62 -27.03
C ILE A 237 16.37 17.06 -26.56
N GLY A 238 17.44 17.79 -26.19
CA GLY A 238 17.37 19.19 -25.84
C GLY A 238 16.82 20.07 -26.96
N GLN A 239 17.26 19.85 -28.20
CA GLN A 239 16.77 20.54 -29.39
C GLN A 239 15.30 20.21 -29.68
N ILE A 240 14.87 18.95 -29.52
CA ILE A 240 13.47 18.56 -29.67
C ILE A 240 12.59 19.26 -28.64
N GLY A 241 13.05 19.36 -27.39
CA GLY A 241 12.39 20.16 -26.36
C GLY A 241 12.17 21.61 -26.81
N GLN A 242 13.21 22.26 -27.35
CA GLN A 242 13.11 23.63 -27.88
C GLN A 242 12.12 23.74 -29.07
N ILE A 243 12.18 22.80 -30.01
CA ILE A 243 11.34 22.84 -31.21
C ILE A 243 9.86 22.58 -30.84
N ASN A 244 9.61 21.78 -29.81
CA ASN A 244 8.29 21.54 -29.22
C ASN A 244 7.91 22.56 -28.14
N ASN A 245 8.51 23.76 -28.14
CA ASN A 245 8.05 24.88 -27.32
C ASN A 245 6.60 25.31 -27.61
N ASN A 246 5.98 24.79 -28.68
CA ASN A 246 4.53 24.88 -28.86
C ASN A 246 3.85 23.99 -27.81
N LEU A 247 3.24 24.62 -26.79
CA LEU A 247 2.57 24.02 -25.62
C LEU A 247 1.44 23.00 -25.94
N ASN A 248 1.18 22.69 -27.21
CA ASN A 248 0.11 21.80 -27.65
C ASN A 248 0.40 20.30 -27.46
N ASP A 249 1.66 19.85 -27.25
CA ASP A 249 1.99 18.42 -27.02
C ASP A 249 2.95 18.19 -25.82
N LEU A 250 2.55 18.67 -24.64
CA LEU A 250 3.29 18.52 -23.37
C LEU A 250 3.52 17.06 -22.92
N ARG A 251 2.83 16.09 -23.53
CA ARG A 251 3.03 14.66 -23.24
C ARG A 251 4.46 14.22 -23.55
N LEU A 252 5.07 14.81 -24.57
CA LEU A 252 6.44 14.53 -24.98
C LEU A 252 7.44 15.22 -24.04
N ASN A 253 7.20 16.48 -23.68
CA ASN A 253 8.08 17.25 -22.79
C ASN A 253 8.17 16.66 -21.38
N LYS A 254 7.10 16.02 -20.88
CA LYS A 254 7.14 15.21 -19.65
C LYS A 254 8.25 14.14 -19.71
N TRP A 255 8.34 13.39 -20.81
CA TRP A 255 9.32 12.31 -20.93
C TRP A 255 10.73 12.86 -21.10
N ILE A 256 10.89 13.98 -21.81
CA ILE A 256 12.17 14.70 -21.90
C ILE A 256 12.68 15.07 -20.49
N LEU A 257 11.84 15.72 -19.67
CA LEU A 257 12.22 16.09 -18.31
C LEU A 257 12.57 14.87 -17.46
N LYS A 258 11.78 13.79 -17.57
CA LYS A 258 12.05 12.55 -16.84
C LYS A 258 13.39 11.91 -17.25
N ILE A 259 13.72 11.89 -18.54
CA ILE A 259 15.03 11.43 -19.03
C ILE A 259 16.14 12.31 -18.46
N PHE A 260 16.00 13.64 -18.50
CA PHE A 260 17.01 14.54 -17.93
C PHE A 260 17.19 14.36 -16.43
N ILE A 261 16.12 14.11 -15.67
CA ILE A 261 16.17 13.76 -14.24
C ILE A 261 16.96 12.48 -14.01
N ASN A 262 16.79 11.46 -14.85
CA ASN A 262 17.50 10.20 -14.70
C ASN A 262 18.98 10.34 -15.06
N LEU A 263 19.26 11.11 -16.11
CA LEU A 263 20.61 11.38 -16.60
C LEU A 263 21.39 12.37 -15.74
N SER A 264 20.73 13.23 -14.98
CA SER A 264 21.40 14.27 -14.18
C SER A 264 22.38 13.70 -13.16
N ASN A 265 22.10 12.49 -12.64
CA ASN A 265 22.95 11.79 -11.68
C ASN A 265 24.20 11.15 -12.33
N ASN A 266 24.27 11.10 -13.66
CA ASN A 266 25.39 10.48 -14.35
C ASN A 266 26.57 11.46 -14.45
N GLN A 267 27.69 11.10 -13.82
CA GLN A 267 28.92 11.90 -13.80
C GLN A 267 29.59 12.00 -15.18
N LEU A 268 29.21 11.14 -16.12
CA LEU A 268 29.83 11.00 -17.43
C LEU A 268 29.30 11.96 -18.51
N ILE A 269 28.18 12.64 -18.25
CA ILE A 269 27.59 13.62 -19.17
C ILE A 269 28.24 14.98 -18.95
N ASP A 270 28.70 15.61 -20.05
CA ASP A 270 29.32 16.93 -20.05
C ASP A 270 28.42 17.96 -19.34
N GLU A 271 29.03 18.75 -18.45
CA GLU A 271 28.39 19.86 -17.75
C GLU A 271 27.80 20.88 -18.73
N ASN A 272 28.44 21.11 -19.89
CA ASN A 272 27.92 22.04 -20.90
C ASN A 272 26.54 21.61 -21.44
N ILE A 273 26.33 20.30 -21.63
CA ILE A 273 25.05 19.75 -22.09
C ILE A 273 23.99 19.91 -21.00
N LYS A 274 24.37 19.68 -19.72
CA LYS A 274 23.46 19.91 -18.58
C LYS A 274 23.05 21.38 -18.49
N ILE A 275 24.00 22.30 -18.65
CA ILE A 275 23.78 23.76 -18.69
C ILE A 275 22.84 24.14 -19.84
N GLN A 276 23.09 23.63 -21.05
CA GLN A 276 22.28 23.93 -22.23
C GLN A 276 20.85 23.41 -22.08
N ASN A 277 20.67 22.17 -21.61
CA ASN A 277 19.35 21.56 -21.42
C ASN A 277 18.54 22.28 -20.33
N LEU A 278 19.18 22.66 -19.23
CA LEU A 278 18.54 23.46 -18.19
C LEU A 278 18.14 24.84 -18.73
N SER A 279 19.05 25.54 -19.43
CA SER A 279 18.77 26.85 -20.03
C SER A 279 17.59 26.79 -21.00
N ASN A 280 17.49 25.72 -21.78
CA ASN A 280 16.37 25.50 -22.71
C ASN A 280 15.06 25.23 -21.98
N THR A 281 15.12 24.48 -20.88
CA THR A 281 13.96 24.19 -20.03
C THR A 281 13.46 25.46 -19.33
N LEU A 282 14.36 26.36 -18.91
CA LEU A 282 13.96 27.62 -18.28
C LEU A 282 13.29 28.59 -19.25
N LYS A 283 13.55 28.51 -20.56
CA LYS A 283 12.83 29.30 -21.58
C LYS A 283 11.33 29.03 -21.63
N TYR A 284 10.85 27.90 -21.08
CA TYR A 284 9.40 27.70 -20.93
C TYR A 284 8.74 28.78 -20.06
N LEU A 285 9.51 29.39 -19.15
CA LEU A 285 9.05 30.46 -18.27
C LEU A 285 8.92 31.82 -18.98
N ASP A 286 9.51 31.99 -20.17
CA ASP A 286 9.47 33.26 -20.91
C ASP A 286 8.05 33.57 -21.48
N ASN A 287 7.15 32.58 -21.53
CA ASN A 287 5.75 32.71 -21.99
C ASN A 287 4.74 32.54 -20.82
N GLU A 288 4.68 33.52 -19.92
CA GLU A 288 4.04 33.44 -18.60
C GLU A 288 2.56 33.02 -18.59
N ASN A 289 1.71 33.57 -19.47
CA ASN A 289 0.26 33.35 -19.42
C ASN A 289 -0.15 31.95 -19.88
N ASP A 290 0.50 31.41 -20.91
CA ASP A 290 0.20 30.07 -21.41
C ASP A 290 0.82 28.99 -20.50
N PHE A 291 1.93 29.27 -19.81
CA PHE A 291 2.56 28.26 -18.97
C PHE A 291 1.76 27.96 -17.69
N ASN A 292 1.20 28.99 -17.04
CA ASN A 292 0.40 28.84 -15.82
C ASN A 292 -0.95 28.13 -16.06
N LEU A 293 -1.71 28.57 -17.07
CA LEU A 293 -2.98 27.94 -17.47
C LEU A 293 -2.80 26.45 -17.79
N TRP A 294 -1.67 26.06 -18.38
CA TRP A 294 -1.46 24.68 -18.83
C TRP A 294 -0.96 23.71 -17.75
N ILE A 295 -0.17 24.18 -16.77
CA ILE A 295 0.20 23.38 -15.60
C ILE A 295 -1.04 23.04 -14.76
N LEU A 296 -1.97 24.00 -14.65
CA LEU A 296 -3.19 23.88 -13.86
C LEU A 296 -4.30 23.08 -14.56
N GLU A 297 -4.51 23.24 -15.88
CA GLU A 297 -5.70 22.66 -16.55
C GLU A 297 -5.48 21.32 -17.26
N LYS A 298 -4.25 20.94 -17.69
CA LYS A 298 -4.09 19.88 -18.74
C LYS A 298 -3.02 18.82 -18.51
N ASN A 299 -1.93 19.07 -17.77
CA ASN A 299 -0.84 18.08 -17.58
C ASN A 299 -0.05 18.28 -16.27
N CYS A 300 -0.66 18.07 -15.10
CA CYS A 300 0.00 18.16 -13.78
C CYS A 300 1.31 17.35 -13.67
N ARG A 301 1.44 16.24 -14.42
CA ARG A 301 2.67 15.43 -14.48
C ARG A 301 3.88 16.15 -15.10
N PHE A 302 3.68 17.11 -16.00
CA PHE A 302 4.79 17.89 -16.54
C PHE A 302 5.36 18.80 -15.45
N GLY A 303 4.51 19.53 -14.73
CA GLY A 303 4.91 20.36 -13.59
C GLY A 303 5.68 19.56 -12.52
N TYR A 304 5.22 18.35 -12.23
CA TYR A 304 5.89 17.44 -11.30
C TYR A 304 7.35 17.15 -11.71
N TYR A 305 7.58 16.75 -12.97
CA TYR A 305 8.94 16.52 -13.46
C TYR A 305 9.72 17.84 -13.59
N PHE A 306 9.06 18.96 -13.85
CA PHE A 306 9.73 20.25 -13.95
C PHE A 306 10.37 20.65 -12.61
N PHE A 307 9.60 20.63 -11.50
CA PHE A 307 10.14 20.92 -10.17
C PHE A 307 11.22 19.93 -9.74
N ASN A 308 11.02 18.63 -9.99
CA ASN A 308 12.03 17.62 -9.68
C ASN A 308 13.33 17.84 -10.47
N TYR A 309 13.24 18.25 -11.73
CA TYR A 309 14.43 18.56 -12.54
C TYR A 309 15.17 19.80 -12.05
N LEU A 310 14.45 20.86 -11.68
CA LEU A 310 15.06 22.05 -11.07
C LEU A 310 15.71 21.72 -9.73
N GLN A 311 15.02 20.93 -8.88
CA GLN A 311 15.55 20.47 -7.60
C GLN A 311 16.88 19.73 -7.78
N LYS A 312 16.94 18.77 -8.71
CA LYS A 312 18.19 18.05 -9.02
C LYS A 312 19.26 18.97 -9.57
N SER A 313 18.90 19.92 -10.44
CA SER A 313 19.85 20.88 -11.02
C SER A 313 20.53 21.75 -9.97
N ILE A 314 19.80 22.18 -8.93
CA ILE A 314 20.38 22.92 -7.79
C ILE A 314 21.42 22.05 -7.06
N LYS A 315 21.08 20.78 -6.77
CA LYS A 315 21.99 19.84 -6.10
C LYS A 315 23.26 19.55 -6.91
N LEU A 316 23.22 19.74 -8.23
CA LEU A 316 24.38 19.61 -9.13
C LEU A 316 25.19 20.90 -9.28
N GLY A 317 24.86 21.97 -8.56
CA GLY A 317 25.60 23.24 -8.60
C GLY A 317 25.18 24.19 -9.73
N LEU A 318 24.08 23.92 -10.44
CA LEU A 318 23.58 24.76 -11.55
C LEU A 318 22.65 25.90 -11.09
N TYR A 319 22.72 26.28 -9.80
CA TYR A 319 21.85 27.30 -9.20
C TYR A 319 21.91 28.67 -9.92
N SER A 320 23.10 29.07 -10.39
CA SER A 320 23.30 30.36 -11.07
C SER A 320 22.43 30.56 -12.31
N LEU A 321 22.01 29.47 -12.98
CA LEU A 321 21.12 29.50 -14.13
C LEU A 321 19.65 29.65 -13.72
N ILE A 322 19.28 29.12 -12.55
CA ILE A 322 17.91 29.15 -12.02
C ILE A 322 17.64 30.48 -11.31
N GLN A 323 18.67 31.06 -10.68
CA GLN A 323 18.58 32.29 -9.90
C GLN A 323 17.79 33.45 -10.56
N PRO A 324 17.99 33.76 -11.86
CA PRO A 324 17.24 34.83 -12.53
C PRO A 324 15.73 34.59 -12.64
N TYR A 325 15.30 33.33 -12.53
CA TYR A 325 13.90 32.91 -12.71
C TYR A 325 13.19 32.62 -11.38
N ILE A 326 13.87 32.73 -10.24
CA ILE A 326 13.31 32.36 -8.93
C ILE A 326 12.03 33.14 -8.63
N ASP A 327 12.03 34.45 -8.86
CA ASP A 327 10.86 35.29 -8.59
C ASP A 327 9.67 34.84 -9.42
N ILE A 328 9.86 34.58 -10.73
CA ILE A 328 8.83 34.08 -11.64
C ILE A 328 8.32 32.71 -11.18
N ILE A 329 9.22 31.78 -10.83
CA ILE A 329 8.83 30.44 -10.39
C ILE A 329 7.99 30.51 -9.11
N ILE A 330 8.41 31.32 -8.13
CA ILE A 330 7.69 31.44 -6.86
C ILE A 330 6.35 32.17 -7.09
N SER A 331 6.36 33.37 -7.69
CA SER A 331 5.17 34.22 -7.78
C SER A 331 4.13 33.70 -8.76
N ASN A 332 4.54 33.02 -9.83
CA ASN A 332 3.63 32.62 -10.91
C ASN A 332 3.31 31.12 -10.85
N LEU A 333 4.25 30.24 -10.50
CA LEU A 333 4.00 28.80 -10.47
C LEU A 333 3.61 28.28 -9.10
N ILE A 334 4.43 28.55 -8.08
CA ILE A 334 4.14 28.02 -6.74
C ILE A 334 2.85 28.63 -6.19
N VAL A 335 2.62 29.94 -6.38
CA VAL A 335 1.36 30.58 -6.01
C VAL A 335 0.17 30.00 -6.77
N SER A 336 0.27 29.80 -8.08
CA SER A 336 -0.85 29.33 -8.88
C SER A 336 -1.23 27.88 -8.57
N ILE A 337 -0.26 27.03 -8.27
CA ILE A 337 -0.47 25.63 -7.84
C ILE A 337 -1.16 25.55 -6.46
N ASN A 338 -0.82 26.48 -5.56
CA ASN A 338 -1.37 26.49 -4.19
C ASN A 338 -2.63 27.34 -4.05
N LEU A 339 -3.08 28.00 -5.12
CA LEU A 339 -4.32 28.75 -5.11
C LEU A 339 -5.50 27.76 -5.18
N PRO A 340 -6.47 27.83 -4.26
CA PRO A 340 -7.69 27.04 -4.37
C PRO A 340 -8.44 27.35 -5.67
N ASN A 341 -8.93 26.31 -6.34
CA ASN A 341 -9.78 26.42 -7.53
C ASN A 341 -11.26 26.29 -7.14
N ASP A 342 -12.16 26.70 -8.01
CA ASP A 342 -13.60 26.59 -7.77
C ASP A 342 -14.07 25.13 -7.61
N GLU A 343 -13.36 24.16 -8.20
CA GLU A 343 -13.56 22.72 -7.97
C GLU A 343 -13.45 22.33 -6.49
N LEU A 344 -12.62 23.01 -5.69
CA LEU A 344 -12.53 22.75 -4.26
C LEU A 344 -13.79 23.19 -3.51
N ILE A 345 -14.46 24.25 -3.98
CA ILE A 345 -15.75 24.65 -3.40
C ILE A 345 -16.83 23.63 -3.79
N ASP A 346 -16.80 23.12 -5.02
CA ASP A 346 -17.69 22.04 -5.45
C ASP A 346 -17.46 20.78 -4.61
N ASP A 347 -16.20 20.37 -4.37
CA ASP A 347 -15.84 19.23 -3.51
C ASP A 347 -16.34 19.42 -2.07
N ILE A 348 -16.23 20.62 -1.48
CA ILE A 348 -16.77 20.90 -0.14
C ILE A 348 -18.29 20.66 -0.07
N ASN A 349 -19.00 21.00 -1.15
CA ASN A 349 -20.46 20.89 -1.20
C ASN A 349 -20.95 19.48 -1.57
N ASP A 350 -20.20 18.78 -2.42
CA ASP A 350 -20.61 17.50 -3.02
C ASP A 350 -19.94 16.27 -2.38
N ASN A 351 -18.70 16.38 -1.88
CA ASN A 351 -17.97 15.29 -1.22
C ASN A 351 -16.98 15.78 -0.15
N ILE A 352 -17.44 15.90 1.10
CA ILE A 352 -16.62 16.42 2.20
C ILE A 352 -15.41 15.52 2.54
N ASN A 353 -15.45 14.23 2.24
CA ASN A 353 -14.33 13.31 2.47
C ASN A 353 -13.16 13.65 1.53
N ASP A 354 -13.44 14.08 0.30
CA ASP A 354 -12.41 14.60 -0.58
C ASP A 354 -11.83 15.89 0.01
N PHE A 355 -12.65 16.86 0.43
CA PHE A 355 -12.10 18.05 1.10
C PHE A 355 -11.25 17.70 2.33
N MET A 356 -11.64 16.68 3.10
CA MET A 356 -10.87 16.22 4.26
C MET A 356 -9.46 15.79 3.89
N ASN A 357 -9.39 14.89 2.94
CA ASN A 357 -8.13 14.38 2.45
C ASN A 357 -7.27 15.49 1.81
N TYR A 358 -7.90 16.53 1.23
CA TYR A 358 -7.20 17.73 0.73
C TYR A 358 -6.55 18.55 1.86
N VAL A 359 -7.18 18.58 3.05
CA VAL A 359 -6.65 19.29 4.21
C VAL A 359 -5.59 18.45 4.94
N THR A 360 -5.81 17.15 5.14
CA THR A 360 -4.87 16.25 5.86
C THR A 360 -3.70 15.77 5.00
N ASN A 361 -3.80 15.87 3.66
CA ASN A 361 -2.92 15.20 2.70
C ASN A 361 -2.96 13.65 2.75
N ASP A 362 -3.98 13.03 3.36
CA ASP A 362 -4.09 11.56 3.58
C ASP A 362 -4.88 10.81 2.48
N TYR A 363 -4.75 11.15 1.19
CA TYR A 363 -5.50 10.41 0.14
C TYR A 363 -4.90 9.05 -0.21
N ASN A 364 -5.68 7.99 0.03
CA ASN A 364 -5.50 6.66 -0.59
C ASN A 364 -6.30 6.47 -1.91
N ASN A 365 -7.03 7.49 -2.40
CA ASN A 365 -7.90 7.37 -3.58
C ASN A 365 -7.30 7.90 -4.91
N TYR A 366 -7.44 7.09 -5.95
CA TYR A 366 -6.72 7.09 -7.24
C TYR A 366 -6.89 8.31 -8.19
N THR A 367 -7.76 9.27 -7.91
CA THR A 367 -8.05 10.40 -8.83
C THR A 367 -7.22 11.66 -8.56
N TYR A 368 -6.79 11.89 -7.31
CA TYR A 368 -6.08 13.12 -6.89
C TYR A 368 -4.55 12.99 -6.76
N GLU A 369 -3.97 11.78 -6.88
CA GLU A 369 -2.51 11.49 -6.73
C GLU A 369 -1.60 12.49 -7.48
N ILE A 370 -2.02 12.96 -8.66
CA ILE A 370 -1.17 13.79 -9.53
C ILE A 370 -1.06 15.24 -9.04
N SER A 371 -2.08 15.77 -8.36
CA SER A 371 -2.06 17.13 -7.80
C SER A 371 -1.23 17.20 -6.51
N ILE A 372 -1.26 16.13 -5.71
CA ILE A 372 -0.47 15.94 -4.49
C ILE A 372 1.01 15.81 -4.83
N ASP A 373 1.34 14.96 -5.82
CA ASP A 373 2.70 14.84 -6.37
C ASP A 373 3.28 16.21 -6.75
N LEU A 374 2.47 17.07 -7.39
CA LEU A 374 2.89 18.40 -7.81
C LEU A 374 3.16 19.32 -6.60
N ASN A 375 2.25 19.38 -5.63
CA ASN A 375 2.44 20.15 -4.38
C ASN A 375 3.68 19.70 -3.63
N ASP A 376 3.87 18.38 -3.46
CA ASP A 376 5.05 17.80 -2.82
C ASP A 376 6.34 18.12 -3.56
N SER A 377 6.35 17.99 -4.90
CA SER A 377 7.52 18.33 -5.70
C SER A 377 7.88 19.82 -5.59
N SER A 378 6.88 20.70 -5.50
CA SER A 378 7.08 22.14 -5.30
C SER A 378 7.63 22.44 -3.89
N LYS A 379 7.12 21.79 -2.83
CA LYS A 379 7.63 21.88 -1.46
C LYS A 379 9.07 21.39 -1.36
N ARG A 380 9.41 20.27 -2.01
CA ARG A 380 10.79 19.74 -2.07
C ARG A 380 11.74 20.66 -2.81
N PHE A 381 11.30 21.24 -3.92
CA PHE A 381 12.06 22.23 -4.67
C PHE A 381 12.32 23.49 -3.82
N LEU A 382 11.30 24.06 -3.19
CA LEU A 382 11.41 25.25 -2.34
C LEU A 382 12.37 25.01 -1.16
N ASN A 383 12.25 23.87 -0.48
CA ASN A 383 13.18 23.50 0.60
C ASN A 383 14.62 23.35 0.12
N THR A 384 14.82 22.84 -1.10
CA THR A 384 16.16 22.72 -1.71
C THR A 384 16.74 24.09 -2.07
N LEU A 385 15.90 24.99 -2.61
CA LEU A 385 16.27 26.39 -2.87
C LEU A 385 16.73 27.10 -1.59
N ILE A 386 15.94 27.03 -0.52
CA ILE A 386 16.24 27.70 0.77
C ILE A 386 17.52 27.13 1.40
N THR A 387 17.73 25.82 1.27
CA THR A 387 18.96 25.17 1.78
C THR A 387 20.20 25.67 1.03
N ASN A 388 20.06 25.98 -0.26
CA ASN A 388 21.15 26.51 -1.08
C ASN A 388 21.37 28.02 -0.89
N ASP A 389 20.29 28.80 -0.72
CA ASP A 389 20.34 30.25 -0.53
C ASP A 389 19.32 30.70 0.52
N ILE A 390 19.81 30.92 1.74
CA ILE A 390 19.00 31.33 2.90
C ILE A 390 18.39 32.73 2.70
N SER A 391 18.95 33.56 1.81
CA SER A 391 18.45 34.92 1.58
C SER A 391 17.03 34.96 0.99
N ILE A 392 16.57 33.85 0.39
CA ILE A 392 15.24 33.68 -0.19
C ILE A 392 14.12 33.69 0.88
N ILE A 393 14.44 33.39 2.14
CA ILE A 393 13.44 33.30 3.22
C ILE A 393 12.69 34.62 3.42
N ASN A 394 13.39 35.76 3.45
CA ASN A 394 12.74 37.05 3.69
C ASN A 394 11.79 37.46 2.56
N PRO A 395 12.17 37.39 1.26
CA PRO A 395 11.24 37.56 0.15
C PRO A 395 10.01 36.64 0.20
N LEU A 396 10.19 35.37 0.62
CA LEU A 396 9.07 34.45 0.78
C LEU A 396 8.12 34.87 1.91
N ILE A 397 8.67 35.32 3.04
CA ILE A 397 7.86 35.86 4.15
C ILE A 397 7.08 37.09 3.68
N GLU A 398 7.73 38.03 2.97
CA GLU A 398 7.04 39.21 2.42
C GLU A 398 5.93 38.83 1.41
N LEU A 399 6.15 37.80 0.60
CA LEU A 399 5.13 37.27 -0.31
C LEU A 399 3.95 36.67 0.47
N CYS A 400 4.22 35.79 1.43
CA CYS A 400 3.18 35.22 2.30
C CYS A 400 2.41 36.32 3.02
N GLU A 401 3.08 37.34 3.56
CA GLU A 401 2.40 38.47 4.20
C GLU A 401 1.50 39.25 3.24
N LYS A 402 1.94 39.48 2.00
CA LYS A 402 1.12 40.14 0.95
C LYS A 402 -0.12 39.32 0.61
N LEU A 403 0.04 38.00 0.46
CA LEU A 403 -1.06 37.08 0.16
C LEU A 403 -2.05 37.01 1.32
N ILE A 404 -1.56 36.88 2.55
CA ILE A 404 -2.35 36.85 3.79
C ILE A 404 -3.07 38.18 4.03
N ASN A 405 -2.48 39.32 3.63
CA ASN A 405 -3.08 40.65 3.76
C ASN A 405 -4.17 40.98 2.72
N SER A 406 -4.48 40.07 1.80
CA SER A 406 -5.49 40.30 0.77
C SER A 406 -6.92 40.23 1.36
N SER A 407 -7.32 41.31 2.01
CA SER A 407 -8.55 41.46 2.82
C SER A 407 -9.89 41.04 2.17
N ASN A 408 -9.93 40.79 0.86
CA ASN A 408 -11.16 40.47 0.13
C ASN A 408 -11.16 39.08 -0.54
N ASN A 409 -10.07 38.30 -0.49
CA ASN A 409 -10.03 37.01 -1.18
C ASN A 409 -9.36 35.92 -0.32
N PHE A 410 -10.19 35.07 0.27
CA PHE A 410 -9.76 33.97 1.14
C PHE A 410 -8.92 32.91 0.41
N TYR A 411 -9.03 32.80 -0.92
CA TYR A 411 -8.15 31.91 -1.69
C TYR A 411 -6.68 32.31 -1.57
N TYR A 412 -6.37 33.60 -1.58
CA TYR A 412 -5.00 34.08 -1.40
C TYR A 412 -4.51 33.91 0.03
N ILE A 413 -5.38 34.04 1.03
CA ILE A 413 -5.04 33.75 2.43
C ILE A 413 -4.63 32.27 2.56
N VAL A 414 -5.44 31.36 2.02
CA VAL A 414 -5.16 29.92 2.01
C VAL A 414 -3.86 29.60 1.25
N CYS A 415 -3.67 30.18 0.07
CA CYS A 415 -2.43 30.04 -0.70
C CYS A 415 -1.21 30.50 0.11
N GLY A 416 -1.31 31.65 0.78
CA GLY A 416 -0.26 32.19 1.65
C GLY A 416 0.09 31.26 2.81
N LEU A 417 -0.92 30.68 3.47
CA LEU A 417 -0.73 29.70 4.56
C LEU A 417 -0.06 28.41 4.06
N LYS A 418 -0.49 27.88 2.91
CA LYS A 418 0.10 26.68 2.31
C LYS A 418 1.58 26.89 1.95
N ILE A 419 1.90 28.00 1.30
CA ILE A 419 3.30 28.34 0.95
C ILE A 419 4.13 28.53 2.22
N LEU A 420 3.59 29.23 3.22
CA LEU A 420 4.27 29.44 4.50
C LEU A 420 4.60 28.11 5.20
N ASN A 421 3.66 27.17 5.18
CA ASN A 421 3.84 25.83 5.73
C ASN A 421 4.98 25.06 5.02
N MET A 422 5.15 25.23 3.71
CA MET A 422 6.22 24.54 2.95
C MET A 422 7.63 24.81 3.48
N PHE A 423 7.87 25.97 4.09
CA PHE A 423 9.19 26.38 4.58
C PHE A 423 9.23 26.83 6.05
N TRP A 424 8.14 26.69 6.81
CA TRP A 424 8.05 27.16 8.21
C TRP A 424 9.23 26.69 9.07
N SER A 425 9.59 25.41 8.98
CA SER A 425 10.74 24.81 9.70
C SER A 425 12.11 25.44 9.42
N LYS A 426 12.23 26.30 8.40
CA LYS A 426 13.46 27.02 8.03
C LYS A 426 13.52 28.43 8.60
N ILE A 427 12.40 28.96 9.10
CA ILE A 427 12.37 30.21 9.86
C ILE A 427 13.07 29.92 11.20
N LYS A 428 14.02 30.79 11.57
CA LYS A 428 14.77 30.67 12.84
C LYS A 428 14.58 31.89 13.74
N ASN A 429 13.90 32.92 13.25
CA ASN A 429 13.71 34.16 13.97
C ASN A 429 12.38 34.09 14.73
N THR A 430 12.47 33.88 16.03
CA THR A 430 11.33 33.75 16.94
C THR A 430 10.41 34.96 16.91
N ASP A 431 10.95 36.17 16.71
CA ASP A 431 10.12 37.39 16.68
C ASP A 431 9.24 37.42 15.42
N VAL A 432 9.77 36.96 14.29
CA VAL A 432 9.03 36.89 13.01
C VAL A 432 7.98 35.77 13.07
N GLU A 433 8.33 34.62 13.67
CA GLU A 433 7.38 33.54 13.92
C GLU A 433 6.19 34.03 14.75
N ILE A 434 6.45 34.70 15.88
CA ILE A 434 5.41 35.24 16.77
C ILE A 434 4.54 36.27 16.03
N GLN A 435 5.13 37.15 15.22
CA GLN A 435 4.38 38.13 14.43
C GLN A 435 3.44 37.47 13.42
N LEU A 436 3.93 36.46 12.68
CA LEU A 436 3.12 35.72 11.71
C LEU A 436 2.00 34.93 12.41
N ILE A 437 2.28 34.30 13.55
CA ILE A 437 1.28 33.57 14.34
C ILE A 437 0.18 34.51 14.84
N ASN A 438 0.54 35.64 15.46
CA ASN A 438 -0.44 36.61 15.95
C ASN A 438 -1.34 37.10 14.83
N LYS A 439 -0.79 37.30 13.64
CA LYS A 439 -1.54 37.71 12.46
C LYS A 439 -2.52 36.63 11.97
N ILE A 440 -2.11 35.36 11.98
CA ILE A 440 -2.99 34.24 11.63
C ILE A 440 -4.12 34.10 12.66
N ILE A 441 -3.81 34.31 13.96
CA ILE A 441 -4.82 34.35 15.03
C ILE A 441 -5.80 35.51 14.83
N GLU A 442 -5.34 36.70 14.45
CA GLU A 442 -6.20 37.84 14.12
C GLU A 442 -7.16 37.49 12.97
N ILE A 443 -6.67 36.84 11.91
CA ILE A 443 -7.50 36.37 10.79
C ILE A 443 -8.54 35.37 11.26
N ASN A 444 -8.15 34.36 12.04
CA ASN A 444 -9.09 33.39 12.60
C ASN A 444 -10.19 34.08 13.42
N SER A 445 -9.81 35.05 14.26
CA SER A 445 -10.77 35.82 15.07
C SER A 445 -11.75 36.63 14.22
N SER A 446 -11.30 37.16 13.08
CA SER A 446 -12.17 37.91 12.15
C SER A 446 -13.17 37.02 11.40
N ILE A 447 -12.85 35.74 11.23
CA ILE A 447 -13.66 34.75 10.51
C ILE A 447 -14.55 33.94 11.47
N ASN A 448 -14.35 34.03 12.78
CA ASN A 448 -14.96 33.14 13.77
C ASN A 448 -16.50 33.06 13.71
N ASN A 449 -17.17 34.13 13.27
CA ASN A 449 -18.63 34.24 13.16
C ASN A 449 -19.18 33.99 11.73
N ARG A 450 -18.36 33.52 10.79
CA ARG A 450 -18.72 33.33 9.37
C ARG A 450 -18.73 31.87 8.97
N ASN A 451 -19.93 31.31 8.84
CA ASN A 451 -20.14 29.89 8.52
C ASN A 451 -19.71 29.53 7.09
N ASP A 452 -19.78 30.49 6.17
CA ASP A 452 -19.34 30.34 4.77
C ASP A 452 -17.81 30.18 4.61
N LEU A 453 -17.07 30.35 5.70
CA LEU A 453 -15.60 30.29 5.73
C LEU A 453 -15.06 29.24 6.71
N LEU A 454 -15.90 28.30 7.16
CA LEU A 454 -15.46 27.19 8.01
C LEU A 454 -14.32 26.38 7.37
N TRP A 455 -14.35 26.19 6.05
CA TRP A 455 -13.27 25.52 5.31
C TRP A 455 -11.92 26.25 5.41
N VAL A 456 -11.90 27.58 5.49
CA VAL A 456 -10.68 28.38 5.72
C VAL A 456 -10.16 28.12 7.14
N ARG A 457 -11.06 27.97 8.12
CA ARG A 457 -10.69 27.66 9.51
C ARG A 457 -10.07 26.27 9.62
N CYS A 458 -10.60 25.26 8.93
CA CYS A 458 -9.99 23.93 8.86
C CYS A 458 -8.52 24.01 8.40
N ILE A 459 -8.25 24.81 7.37
CA ILE A 459 -6.89 25.00 6.83
C ILE A 459 -5.99 25.76 7.82
N ILE A 460 -6.52 26.79 8.50
CA ILE A 460 -5.78 27.49 9.56
C ILE A 460 -5.42 26.52 10.69
N TYR A 461 -6.34 25.63 11.09
CA TYR A 461 -6.10 24.69 12.17
C TYR A 461 -5.07 23.63 11.75
N ASN A 462 -5.16 23.13 10.51
CA ASN A 462 -4.13 22.25 9.95
C ASN A 462 -2.75 22.92 9.86
N PHE A 463 -2.68 24.23 9.58
CA PHE A 463 -1.41 24.95 9.66
C PHE A 463 -0.78 24.86 11.06
N PHE A 464 -1.58 24.91 12.12
CA PHE A 464 -1.09 24.80 13.49
C PHE A 464 -0.74 23.37 13.92
N THR A 465 -1.34 22.33 13.32
CA THR A 465 -0.95 20.93 13.59
C THR A 465 0.44 20.62 13.06
N GLU A 466 0.81 21.16 11.90
CA GLU A 466 2.09 20.90 11.25
C GLU A 466 3.27 21.65 11.90
N ILE A 467 3.00 22.67 12.70
CA ILE A 467 4.01 23.51 13.33
C ILE A 467 4.38 22.98 14.72
N LYS A 468 5.60 22.42 14.81
CA LYS A 468 6.15 21.92 16.08
C LYS A 468 6.87 23.02 16.89
N GLY A 469 6.74 22.95 18.22
CA GLY A 469 7.60 23.70 19.15
C GLY A 469 7.15 25.11 19.54
N ILE A 470 5.92 25.52 19.19
CA ILE A 470 5.40 26.86 19.48
C ILE A 470 4.21 26.76 20.43
N ASN A 471 4.27 27.52 21.53
CA ASN A 471 3.16 27.69 22.48
C ASN A 471 2.14 28.68 21.90
N VAL A 472 1.21 28.17 21.10
CA VAL A 472 0.05 28.94 20.65
C VAL A 472 -1.00 28.94 21.77
N ASN A 473 -1.52 30.12 22.12
CA ASN A 473 -2.67 30.21 23.02
C ASN A 473 -3.94 29.93 22.21
N PHE A 474 -4.51 28.74 22.39
CA PHE A 474 -5.66 28.30 21.63
C PHE A 474 -7.00 28.84 22.17
N ASN A 475 -7.00 29.69 23.23
CA ASN A 475 -8.21 30.34 23.76
C ASN A 475 -8.98 31.19 22.74
N ASN A 476 -8.35 31.57 21.62
CA ASN A 476 -9.01 32.29 20.53
C ASN A 476 -9.66 31.35 19.49
N PHE A 477 -9.53 30.04 19.65
CA PHE A 477 -10.03 29.00 18.74
C PHE A 477 -11.34 28.42 19.29
N ASN A 478 -12.33 29.27 19.57
CA ASN A 478 -13.65 28.79 19.95
C ASN A 478 -14.39 28.22 18.74
N ILE A 479 -14.68 26.92 18.79
CA ILE A 479 -15.66 26.28 17.91
C ILE A 479 -17.01 26.38 18.62
N ASP A 480 -17.97 27.05 18.01
CA ASP A 480 -19.32 27.15 18.57
C ASP A 480 -20.05 25.81 18.33
N LEU A 481 -20.06 24.94 19.35
CA LEU A 481 -20.70 23.62 19.30
C LEU A 481 -22.23 23.71 19.37
N ASN A 482 -22.79 24.88 19.69
CA ASN A 482 -24.23 25.14 19.80
C ASN A 482 -24.82 25.55 18.44
N TYR A 483 -24.72 24.68 17.45
CA TYR A 483 -25.37 24.92 16.17
C TYR A 483 -26.85 24.51 16.26
N ASN A 484 -27.74 25.50 16.28
CA ASN A 484 -29.18 25.29 16.28
C ASN A 484 -29.64 24.79 14.91
N ASN A 485 -30.45 23.73 14.92
CA ASN A 485 -31.18 23.20 13.78
C ASN A 485 -32.03 24.31 13.12
N ASP A 486 -31.56 24.90 12.03
CA ASP A 486 -32.40 25.65 11.09
C ASP A 486 -32.58 24.82 9.80
N ASP A 487 -33.80 24.84 9.27
CA ASP A 487 -34.47 23.91 8.34
C ASP A 487 -33.85 23.70 6.92
N ASN A 488 -32.53 23.84 6.72
CA ASN A 488 -31.85 23.55 5.45
C ASN A 488 -30.89 22.36 5.58
N GLU A 489 -31.42 21.13 5.51
CA GLU A 489 -30.71 19.86 5.76
C GLU A 489 -29.32 19.74 5.10
N LYS A 490 -29.14 20.14 3.83
CA LYS A 490 -27.84 19.98 3.13
C LYS A 490 -26.73 20.95 3.58
N ASN A 491 -27.06 22.22 3.83
CA ASN A 491 -26.07 23.20 4.29
C ASN A 491 -25.67 22.95 5.75
N ASP A 492 -26.55 22.32 6.52
CA ASP A 492 -26.31 21.92 7.90
C ASP A 492 -25.32 20.75 7.99
N ILE A 493 -25.40 19.76 7.08
CA ILE A 493 -24.46 18.63 7.01
C ILE A 493 -23.04 19.13 6.71
N VAL A 494 -22.83 19.88 5.63
CA VAL A 494 -21.50 20.41 5.25
C VAL A 494 -20.87 21.24 6.38
N SER A 495 -21.67 22.09 7.03
CA SER A 495 -21.21 22.92 8.15
C SER A 495 -20.78 22.06 9.35
N LYS A 496 -21.59 21.06 9.72
CA LYS A 496 -21.29 20.13 10.82
C LYS A 496 -20.06 19.29 10.52
N SER A 497 -19.90 18.80 9.29
CA SER A 497 -18.72 18.07 8.85
C SER A 497 -17.46 18.95 8.99
N LEU A 498 -17.47 20.18 8.47
CA LEU A 498 -16.33 21.12 8.63
C LEU A 498 -16.00 21.44 10.10
N ILE A 499 -17.01 21.46 10.97
CA ILE A 499 -16.81 21.59 12.43
C ILE A 499 -16.09 20.36 12.98
N ILE A 500 -16.50 19.14 12.62
CA ILE A 500 -15.85 17.88 13.02
C ILE A 500 -14.40 17.85 12.57
N ILE A 501 -14.14 18.24 11.32
CA ILE A 501 -12.79 18.38 10.76
C ILE A 501 -11.95 19.36 11.59
N SER A 502 -12.53 20.51 11.91
CA SER A 502 -11.88 21.53 12.73
C SER A 502 -11.54 21.00 14.13
N ILE A 503 -12.45 20.25 14.76
CA ILE A 503 -12.24 19.61 16.06
C ILE A 503 -11.07 18.61 15.96
N ARG A 504 -11.03 17.77 14.92
CA ARG A 504 -9.90 16.85 14.69
C ARG A 504 -8.58 17.59 14.62
N MET A 505 -8.51 18.67 13.83
CA MET A 505 -7.27 19.45 13.70
C MET A 505 -6.84 20.09 15.02
N ILE A 506 -7.77 20.62 15.81
CA ILE A 506 -7.45 21.13 17.15
C ILE A 506 -6.96 19.99 18.03
N LEU A 507 -7.64 18.84 18.04
CA LEU A 507 -7.22 17.69 18.83
C LEU A 507 -5.85 17.17 18.41
N LEU A 508 -5.45 17.26 17.14
CA LEU A 508 -4.11 16.87 16.70
C LEU A 508 -3.01 17.86 17.12
N CYS A 509 -3.35 19.13 17.33
CA CYS A 509 -2.41 20.11 17.87
C CYS A 509 -1.90 19.64 19.27
N ASN A 510 -0.65 20.01 19.60
CA ASN A 510 0.14 19.57 20.77
C ASN A 510 -0.63 19.23 22.07
N GLU A 511 -0.02 18.37 22.90
CA GLU A 511 -0.46 17.99 24.27
C GLU A 511 -0.87 19.16 25.19
N GLN A 512 -0.42 20.38 24.89
CA GLN A 512 -0.76 21.60 25.64
C GLN A 512 -2.26 21.96 25.61
N ILE A 513 -3.04 21.42 24.68
CA ILE A 513 -4.50 21.63 24.63
C ILE A 513 -5.20 20.97 25.81
N LYS A 514 -4.69 19.83 26.33
CA LYS A 514 -5.17 19.24 27.59
C LYS A 514 -5.05 20.20 28.77
N GLN A 515 -4.11 21.14 28.74
CA GLN A 515 -3.88 22.09 29.84
C GLN A 515 -4.77 23.33 29.76
N GLN A 516 -5.51 23.54 28.66
CA GLN A 516 -6.25 24.78 28.39
C GLN A 516 -7.78 24.62 28.51
N ASP A 517 -8.31 23.42 28.82
CA ASP A 517 -9.75 23.12 28.97
C ASP A 517 -10.63 23.62 27.80
N LEU A 518 -10.07 23.69 26.60
CA LEU A 518 -10.73 24.28 25.42
C LEU A 518 -11.81 23.40 24.82
N ILE A 519 -11.76 22.12 25.13
CA ILE A 519 -12.63 21.09 24.60
C ILE A 519 -13.26 20.37 25.78
N ASN A 520 -14.59 20.22 25.73
CA ASN A 520 -15.31 19.30 26.60
C ASN A 520 -15.44 17.96 25.85
N PRO A 521 -14.59 16.96 26.13
CA PRO A 521 -14.55 15.72 25.35
C PRO A 521 -15.88 14.96 25.42
N ILE A 522 -16.63 15.08 26.52
CA ILE A 522 -17.95 14.46 26.69
C ILE A 522 -18.96 15.08 25.72
N GLN A 523 -19.00 16.42 25.64
CA GLN A 523 -19.90 17.13 24.73
C GLN A 523 -19.57 16.81 23.26
N ILE A 524 -18.29 16.73 22.91
CA ILE A 524 -17.86 16.37 21.55
C ILE A 524 -18.26 14.94 21.24
N MET A 525 -18.00 13.99 22.15
CA MET A 525 -18.36 12.60 21.96
C MET A 525 -19.88 12.43 21.74
N GLN A 526 -20.72 13.15 22.50
CA GLN A 526 -22.18 13.17 22.29
C GLN A 526 -22.59 13.71 20.92
N ILE A 527 -21.92 14.75 20.43
CA ILE A 527 -22.16 15.32 19.09
C ILE A 527 -21.74 14.33 18.02
N LEU A 528 -20.58 13.68 18.17
CA LEU A 528 -20.06 12.70 17.20
C LEU A 528 -20.95 11.47 17.09
N LEU A 529 -21.41 10.92 18.23
CA LEU A 529 -22.36 9.80 18.21
C LEU A 529 -23.66 10.18 17.51
N LYS A 530 -24.25 11.34 17.85
CA LYS A 530 -25.48 11.83 17.20
C LYS A 530 -25.28 12.11 15.70
N PHE A 531 -24.09 12.51 15.29
CA PHE A 531 -23.78 12.75 13.89
C PHE A 531 -23.56 11.44 13.12
N ASN A 532 -22.91 10.44 13.74
CA ASN A 532 -22.71 9.10 13.17
C ASN A 532 -24.03 8.35 12.93
N GLU A 533 -25.05 8.61 13.76
CA GLU A 533 -26.41 8.08 13.54
C GLU A 533 -26.99 8.52 12.20
N ASN A 534 -26.71 9.76 11.77
CA ASN A 534 -27.35 10.40 10.61
C ASN A 534 -26.47 10.44 9.35
N GLU A 535 -25.15 10.50 9.49
CA GLU A 535 -24.19 10.70 8.41
C GLU A 535 -23.02 9.72 8.51
N ASN A 536 -22.57 9.18 7.38
CA ASN A 536 -21.42 8.25 7.32
C ASN A 536 -20.15 9.02 6.93
N LEU A 537 -19.47 9.61 7.92
CA LEU A 537 -18.14 10.20 7.70
C LEU A 537 -17.07 9.36 8.39
N GLU A 538 -16.11 8.86 7.61
CA GLU A 538 -14.96 8.08 8.10
C GLU A 538 -14.21 8.82 9.22
N ILE A 539 -14.11 10.14 9.12
CA ILE A 539 -13.45 11.00 10.11
C ILE A 539 -14.00 10.87 11.53
N ILE A 540 -15.26 10.46 11.70
CA ILE A 540 -15.89 10.39 13.01
C ILE A 540 -15.25 9.27 13.84
N ASN A 541 -14.98 8.12 13.23
CA ASN A 541 -14.36 6.99 13.93
C ASN A 541 -12.93 7.35 14.36
N ASP A 542 -12.12 7.88 13.43
CA ASP A 542 -10.78 8.39 13.74
C ASP A 542 -10.78 9.42 14.89
N LEU A 543 -11.81 10.28 14.92
CA LEU A 543 -11.93 11.31 15.95
C LEU A 543 -12.35 10.74 17.30
N ILE A 544 -13.21 9.73 17.31
CA ILE A 544 -13.60 8.99 18.51
C ILE A 544 -12.37 8.31 19.10
N ASP A 545 -11.57 7.63 18.28
CA ASP A 545 -10.33 6.98 18.71
C ASP A 545 -9.34 7.99 19.30
N LEU A 546 -9.10 9.12 18.61
CA LEU A 546 -8.23 10.20 19.10
C LEU A 546 -8.74 10.83 20.40
N LEU A 547 -10.06 10.96 20.57
CA LEU A 547 -10.67 11.47 21.80
C LEU A 547 -10.48 10.49 22.94
N ILE A 548 -10.69 9.20 22.71
CA ILE A 548 -10.50 8.17 23.72
C ILE A 548 -9.04 8.14 24.13
N GLU A 549 -8.10 7.97 23.20
CA GLU A 549 -6.65 7.92 23.48
C GLU A 549 -6.18 9.12 24.32
N ARG A 550 -6.67 10.33 23.99
CA ARG A 550 -6.27 11.54 24.72
C ARG A 550 -7.04 11.75 26.02
N TYR A 551 -8.34 11.46 26.11
CA TYR A 551 -9.17 11.85 27.26
C TYR A 551 -9.76 10.65 28.02
N ILE A 552 -9.04 9.53 28.09
CA ILE A 552 -9.45 8.30 28.81
C ILE A 552 -9.99 8.61 30.22
N ASP A 553 -9.30 9.43 31.01
CA ASP A 553 -9.69 9.72 32.40
C ASP A 553 -11.04 10.47 32.50
N GLU A 554 -11.36 11.31 31.52
CA GLU A 554 -12.59 12.12 31.49
C GLU A 554 -13.76 11.39 30.83
N LEU A 555 -13.47 10.53 29.85
CA LEU A 555 -14.47 9.74 29.13
C LEU A 555 -14.81 8.41 29.84
N GLY A 556 -13.89 7.86 30.63
CA GLY A 556 -14.06 6.61 31.38
C GLY A 556 -15.39 6.49 32.14
N PRO A 557 -15.84 7.52 32.88
CA PRO A 557 -17.13 7.50 33.58
C PRO A 557 -18.36 7.40 32.67
N TYR A 558 -18.22 7.74 31.38
CA TYR A 558 -19.30 7.75 30.38
C TYR A 558 -19.21 6.57 29.41
N SER A 559 -18.16 5.75 29.47
CA SER A 559 -17.92 4.66 28.52
C SER A 559 -19.08 3.67 28.41
N TYR A 560 -19.79 3.40 29.51
CA TYR A 560 -20.99 2.55 29.47
C TYR A 560 -22.10 3.14 28.59
N GLU A 561 -22.39 4.44 28.73
CA GLU A 561 -23.42 5.12 27.95
C GLU A 561 -23.04 5.19 26.46
N LEU A 562 -21.76 5.43 26.18
CA LEU A 562 -21.23 5.45 24.81
C LEU A 562 -21.38 4.10 24.12
N ILE A 563 -20.97 3.01 24.78
CA ILE A 563 -21.12 1.66 24.23
C ILE A 563 -22.58 1.28 24.08
N CYS A 564 -23.46 1.67 25.01
CA CYS A 564 -24.90 1.45 24.86
C CYS A 564 -25.44 2.09 23.57
N ASN A 565 -25.08 3.34 23.30
CA ASN A 565 -25.51 4.06 22.10
C ASN A 565 -24.95 3.41 20.83
N LEU A 566 -23.66 3.06 20.81
CA LEU A 566 -23.03 2.39 19.67
C LEU A 566 -23.65 1.02 19.38
N ASN A 567 -23.89 0.22 20.43
CA ASN A 567 -24.56 -1.08 20.31
C ASN A 567 -25.99 -0.94 19.78
N ASP A 568 -26.76 0.02 20.28
CA ASP A 568 -28.13 0.26 19.83
C ASP A 568 -28.14 0.75 18.36
N MET A 569 -27.18 1.57 17.96
CA MET A 569 -26.99 1.99 16.56
C MET A 569 -26.64 0.82 15.64
N PHE A 570 -25.71 -0.04 16.06
CA PHE A 570 -25.33 -1.25 15.33
C PHE A 570 -26.54 -2.16 15.07
N LEU A 571 -27.30 -2.47 16.13
CA LEU A 571 -28.50 -3.29 16.04
C LEU A 571 -29.60 -2.65 15.19
N GLN A 572 -29.75 -1.32 15.22
CA GLN A 572 -30.71 -0.63 14.36
C GLN A 572 -30.35 -0.74 12.88
N ILE A 573 -29.07 -0.59 12.52
CA ILE A 573 -28.63 -0.69 11.13
C ILE A 573 -28.88 -2.12 10.63
N ILE A 574 -28.40 -3.14 11.35
CA ILE A 574 -28.57 -4.54 10.96
C ILE A 574 -30.03 -4.94 10.78
N ASN A 575 -30.92 -4.51 11.68
CA ASN A 575 -32.34 -4.90 11.61
C ASN A 575 -33.13 -4.18 10.51
N ASN A 576 -32.63 -3.07 9.97
CA ASN A 576 -33.36 -2.22 9.02
C ASN A 576 -32.88 -2.34 7.56
N THR A 577 -31.79 -3.06 7.30
CA THR A 577 -31.18 -3.14 5.95
C THR A 577 -30.95 -4.58 5.52
N ASP A 578 -31.28 -4.92 4.27
CA ASP A 578 -30.81 -6.17 3.64
C ASP A 578 -29.30 -6.01 3.34
N ILE A 579 -28.45 -6.54 4.23
CA ILE A 579 -26.99 -6.27 4.31
C ILE A 579 -26.21 -6.79 3.09
N GLU A 580 -26.75 -7.75 2.34
CA GLU A 580 -25.96 -8.64 1.47
C GLU A 580 -25.21 -7.97 0.29
N GLN A 581 -25.33 -6.65 0.01
CA GLN A 581 -24.69 -6.04 -1.17
C GLN A 581 -24.18 -4.60 -1.03
N ASP A 582 -24.20 -3.97 0.15
CA ASP A 582 -23.76 -2.57 0.29
C ASP A 582 -22.49 -2.42 1.15
N ASN A 583 -21.34 -2.29 0.47
CA ASN A 583 -20.03 -2.12 1.12
C ASN A 583 -19.97 -0.89 2.03
N GLU A 584 -20.77 0.15 1.78
CA GLU A 584 -20.79 1.35 2.63
C GLU A 584 -21.41 1.04 4.01
N ILE A 585 -22.42 0.16 4.05
CA ILE A 585 -23.06 -0.28 5.29
C ILE A 585 -22.10 -1.18 6.08
N ILE A 586 -21.40 -2.09 5.40
CA ILE A 586 -20.39 -2.96 6.04
C ILE A 586 -19.29 -2.12 6.70
N ASN A 587 -18.72 -1.17 5.98
CA ASN A 587 -17.71 -0.26 6.52
C ASN A 587 -18.23 0.56 7.71
N LYS A 588 -19.49 1.00 7.66
CA LYS A 588 -20.13 1.71 8.79
C LYS A 588 -20.23 0.81 10.03
N LEU A 589 -20.68 -0.42 9.86
CA LEU A 589 -20.79 -1.39 10.96
C LEU A 589 -19.43 -1.75 11.56
N LEU A 590 -18.40 -1.92 10.72
CA LEU A 590 -17.01 -2.12 11.16
C LEU A 590 -16.48 -0.95 11.99
N GLY A 591 -16.72 0.28 11.52
CA GLY A 591 -16.33 1.49 12.25
C GLY A 591 -16.97 1.55 13.64
N ILE A 592 -18.22 1.11 13.79
CA ILE A 592 -18.90 1.04 15.09
C ILE A 592 -18.23 0.00 15.99
N LEU A 593 -17.91 -1.19 15.48
CA LEU A 593 -17.24 -2.24 16.26
C LEU A 593 -15.84 -1.81 16.70
N ASN A 594 -15.07 -1.16 15.83
CA ASN A 594 -13.75 -0.61 16.17
C ASN A 594 -13.86 0.43 17.28
N ASN A 595 -14.81 1.35 17.21
CA ASN A 595 -15.04 2.30 18.30
C ASN A 595 -15.38 1.59 19.63
N ILE A 596 -16.20 0.52 19.59
CA ILE A 596 -16.50 -0.28 20.79
C ILE A 596 -15.24 -0.91 21.35
N LEU A 597 -14.40 -1.53 20.50
CA LEU A 597 -13.14 -2.14 20.88
C LEU A 597 -12.18 -1.10 21.52
N THR A 598 -11.99 0.05 20.88
CA THR A 598 -11.15 1.14 21.42
C THR A 598 -11.62 1.60 22.80
N ILE A 599 -12.95 1.74 22.99
CA ILE A 599 -13.49 2.09 24.31
C ILE A 599 -13.18 0.98 25.33
N ILE A 600 -13.39 -0.30 24.99
CA ILE A 600 -13.12 -1.43 25.91
C ILE A 600 -11.64 -1.47 26.32
N ILE A 601 -10.72 -1.33 25.36
CA ILE A 601 -9.27 -1.31 25.62
C ILE A 601 -8.92 -0.21 26.62
N SER A 602 -9.56 0.97 26.50
CA SER A 602 -9.29 2.14 27.35
C SER A 602 -9.82 2.03 28.78
N ILE A 603 -10.82 1.17 29.04
CA ILE A 603 -11.39 1.00 30.38
C ILE A 603 -10.51 0.04 31.21
N ASN A 604 -10.28 0.39 32.47
CA ASN A 604 -9.58 -0.46 33.44
C ASN A 604 -10.47 -0.95 34.60
N ASP A 605 -11.73 -0.50 34.66
CA ASP A 605 -12.68 -0.89 35.70
C ASP A 605 -13.45 -2.17 35.30
N GLU A 606 -13.08 -3.29 35.92
CA GLU A 606 -13.71 -4.61 35.76
C GLU A 606 -15.23 -4.57 35.96
N SER A 607 -15.73 -3.76 36.90
CA SER A 607 -17.17 -3.71 37.20
C SER A 607 -17.99 -3.09 36.08
N ILE A 608 -17.42 -2.11 35.37
CA ILE A 608 -18.04 -1.47 34.22
C ILE A 608 -17.99 -2.41 33.01
N ILE A 609 -16.85 -3.07 32.79
CA ILE A 609 -16.66 -4.00 31.66
C ILE A 609 -17.61 -5.20 31.76
N SER A 610 -17.84 -5.73 32.96
CA SER A 610 -18.82 -6.81 33.16
C SER A 610 -20.24 -6.40 32.74
N VAL A 611 -20.65 -5.16 33.02
CA VAL A 611 -22.00 -4.66 32.64
C VAL A 611 -22.06 -4.34 31.15
N ILE A 612 -20.94 -3.90 30.55
CA ILE A 612 -20.78 -3.72 29.11
C ILE A 612 -20.95 -5.05 28.38
N ASN A 613 -20.31 -6.13 28.85
CA ASN A 613 -20.45 -7.45 28.25
C ASN A 613 -21.91 -7.91 28.18
N ASP A 614 -22.68 -7.72 29.27
CA ASP A 614 -24.11 -8.05 29.29
C ASP A 614 -24.92 -7.26 28.24
N LYS A 615 -24.51 -6.01 27.94
CA LYS A 615 -25.16 -5.17 26.93
C LYS A 615 -24.77 -5.57 25.50
N LEU A 616 -23.52 -5.97 25.27
CA LEU A 616 -23.00 -6.40 23.96
C LEU A 616 -23.42 -7.83 23.60
N LYS A 617 -23.90 -8.61 24.57
CA LYS A 617 -24.23 -10.03 24.39
C LYS A 617 -25.08 -10.32 23.14
N SER A 618 -26.15 -9.55 22.90
CA SER A 618 -27.03 -9.76 21.74
C SER A 618 -26.34 -9.48 20.39
N LEU A 619 -25.38 -8.55 20.38
CA LEU A 619 -24.58 -8.20 19.21
C LEU A 619 -23.55 -9.30 18.94
N ILE A 620 -22.88 -9.79 19.98
CA ILE A 620 -21.92 -10.89 19.90
C ILE A 620 -22.61 -12.17 19.40
N GLU A 621 -23.72 -12.56 20.02
CA GLU A 621 -24.51 -13.73 19.61
C GLU A 621 -24.99 -13.59 18.15
N GLY A 622 -25.53 -12.43 17.77
CA GLY A 622 -26.03 -12.21 16.41
C GLY A 622 -24.96 -12.28 15.31
N ILE A 623 -23.72 -11.89 15.59
CA ILE A 623 -22.62 -11.96 14.60
C ILE A 623 -22.05 -13.38 14.53
N LEU A 624 -21.83 -14.02 15.69
CA LEU A 624 -21.28 -15.37 15.78
C LEU A 624 -22.24 -16.42 15.19
N GLU A 625 -23.56 -16.29 15.42
CA GLU A 625 -24.56 -17.23 14.87
C GLU A 625 -24.70 -17.16 13.35
N ASN A 626 -24.41 -16.00 12.73
CA ASN A 626 -24.59 -15.77 11.29
C ASN A 626 -23.27 -15.79 10.50
N ALA A 627 -22.11 -15.94 11.17
CA ALA A 627 -20.76 -15.80 10.61
C ALA A 627 -20.64 -14.73 9.53
N SER A 628 -21.00 -13.51 9.89
CA SER A 628 -20.67 -12.35 9.06
C SER A 628 -19.16 -12.14 9.13
N LEU A 629 -18.43 -12.76 8.21
CA LEU A 629 -16.97 -12.87 8.20
C LEU A 629 -16.27 -11.53 8.39
N ASP A 630 -16.81 -10.48 7.78
CA ASP A 630 -16.27 -9.13 7.85
C ASP A 630 -16.15 -8.64 9.31
N TYR A 631 -17.04 -9.08 10.21
CA TYR A 631 -17.08 -8.64 11.61
C TYR A 631 -16.45 -9.64 12.61
N LEU A 632 -16.13 -10.86 12.17
CA LEU A 632 -15.79 -11.98 13.07
C LEU A 632 -14.52 -11.70 13.88
N GLU A 633 -13.47 -11.20 13.23
CA GLU A 633 -12.18 -10.87 13.84
C GLU A 633 -12.35 -9.86 15.00
N ILE A 634 -12.98 -8.72 14.73
CA ILE A 634 -13.17 -7.64 15.72
C ILE A 634 -14.05 -8.12 16.90
N ILE A 635 -15.06 -8.96 16.66
CA ILE A 635 -15.89 -9.49 17.75
C ILE A 635 -15.12 -10.43 18.66
N LEU A 636 -14.25 -11.26 18.11
CA LEU A 636 -13.41 -12.14 18.90
C LEU A 636 -12.36 -11.33 19.68
N GLU A 637 -11.80 -10.28 19.10
CA GLU A 637 -10.93 -9.33 19.83
C GLU A 637 -11.67 -8.61 20.98
N ILE A 638 -12.91 -8.16 20.75
CA ILE A 638 -13.75 -7.57 21.80
C ILE A 638 -13.96 -8.58 22.94
N CYS A 639 -14.27 -9.84 22.61
CA CYS A 639 -14.46 -10.89 23.62
C CYS A 639 -13.17 -11.18 24.37
N ASP A 640 -12.03 -11.20 23.67
CA ASP A 640 -10.71 -11.44 24.26
C ASP A 640 -10.32 -10.33 25.26
N GLU A 641 -10.50 -9.06 24.87
CA GLU A 641 -10.21 -7.92 25.73
C GLU A 641 -11.13 -7.88 26.96
N ILE A 642 -12.42 -8.18 26.80
CA ILE A 642 -13.35 -8.31 27.93
C ILE A 642 -12.84 -9.38 28.92
N ASN A 643 -12.43 -10.54 28.41
CA ASN A 643 -11.92 -11.65 29.22
C ASN A 643 -10.63 -11.26 29.95
N ASN A 644 -9.68 -10.62 29.25
CA ASN A 644 -8.41 -10.16 29.81
C ASN A 644 -8.61 -9.17 30.95
N LYS A 645 -9.49 -8.19 30.76
CA LYS A 645 -9.75 -7.13 31.75
C LYS A 645 -10.54 -7.65 32.95
N CYS A 646 -11.52 -8.52 32.73
CA CYS A 646 -12.32 -9.11 33.80
C CYS A 646 -11.67 -10.33 34.46
N ARG A 647 -10.60 -10.87 33.89
CA ARG A 647 -9.96 -12.13 34.31
C ARG A 647 -10.97 -13.26 34.47
N LYS A 648 -11.92 -13.35 33.54
CA LYS A 648 -13.01 -14.32 33.54
C LYS A 648 -13.47 -14.56 32.10
N VAL A 649 -13.86 -15.79 31.79
CA VAL A 649 -14.36 -16.17 30.47
C VAL A 649 -15.85 -15.84 30.33
N TYR A 650 -16.21 -15.13 29.26
CA TYR A 650 -17.59 -14.80 28.88
C TYR A 650 -17.91 -15.28 27.47
N ASN A 651 -19.17 -15.69 27.22
CA ASN A 651 -19.69 -16.08 25.90
C ASN A 651 -19.10 -17.38 25.31
N LEU A 652 -18.50 -18.23 26.15
CA LEU A 652 -17.84 -19.48 25.72
C LEU A 652 -18.74 -20.40 24.88
N SER A 653 -19.99 -20.62 25.27
CA SER A 653 -20.90 -21.52 24.55
C SER A 653 -21.11 -21.07 23.10
N THR A 654 -21.37 -19.78 22.91
CA THR A 654 -21.62 -19.20 21.59
C THR A 654 -20.37 -19.25 20.71
N ILE A 655 -19.20 -19.00 21.30
CA ILE A 655 -17.93 -19.03 20.58
C ILE A 655 -17.56 -20.47 20.17
N ILE A 656 -17.80 -21.46 21.04
CA ILE A 656 -17.63 -22.87 20.68
C ILE A 656 -18.57 -23.25 19.53
N GLU A 657 -19.85 -22.89 19.61
CA GLU A 657 -20.83 -23.18 18.54
C GLU A 657 -20.44 -22.52 17.21
N SER A 658 -19.91 -21.29 17.25
CA SER A 658 -19.36 -20.60 16.08
C SER A 658 -18.10 -21.28 15.53
N PHE A 659 -17.20 -21.72 16.42
CA PHE A 659 -15.99 -22.44 16.03
C PHE A 659 -16.32 -23.79 15.38
N GLU A 660 -17.29 -24.54 15.91
CA GLU A 660 -17.73 -25.81 15.31
C GLU A 660 -18.29 -25.64 13.89
N GLN A 661 -18.84 -24.46 13.56
CA GLN A 661 -19.40 -24.16 12.24
C GLN A 661 -18.37 -23.56 11.26
N TYR A 662 -17.47 -22.69 11.74
CA TYR A 662 -16.61 -21.85 10.89
C TYR A 662 -15.13 -21.87 11.26
N GLY A 663 -14.77 -22.39 12.44
CA GLY A 663 -13.43 -22.34 13.01
C GLY A 663 -12.37 -23.04 12.15
N TRP A 664 -12.74 -24.01 11.32
CA TRP A 664 -11.82 -24.65 10.38
C TRP A 664 -11.16 -23.69 9.39
N GLU A 665 -11.91 -22.69 8.91
CA GLU A 665 -11.43 -21.72 7.91
C GLU A 665 -10.85 -20.46 8.57
N TYR A 666 -11.17 -20.21 9.84
CA TYR A 666 -10.89 -18.94 10.54
C TYR A 666 -10.30 -19.12 11.95
N TYR A 667 -9.60 -20.23 12.21
CA TYR A 667 -9.10 -20.60 13.54
C TYR A 667 -8.22 -19.52 14.18
N GLU A 668 -7.46 -18.77 13.38
CA GLU A 668 -6.56 -17.69 13.82
C GLU A 668 -7.29 -16.63 14.65
N PHE A 669 -8.54 -16.29 14.28
CA PHE A 669 -9.32 -15.29 15.02
C PHE A 669 -9.77 -15.79 16.40
N TYR A 670 -9.90 -17.11 16.59
CA TYR A 670 -10.37 -17.71 17.83
C TYR A 670 -9.24 -18.02 18.82
N GLU A 671 -7.99 -18.03 18.36
CA GLU A 671 -6.83 -18.51 19.11
C GLU A 671 -6.65 -17.83 20.46
N ASN A 672 -6.58 -16.49 20.47
CA ASN A 672 -6.37 -15.71 21.70
C ASN A 672 -7.49 -15.96 22.72
N TYR A 673 -8.75 -15.94 22.25
CA TYR A 673 -9.90 -16.19 23.11
C TYR A 673 -9.86 -17.60 23.73
N LEU A 674 -9.50 -18.62 22.95
CA LEU A 674 -9.43 -20.00 23.43
C LEU A 674 -8.27 -20.21 24.41
N HIS A 675 -7.13 -19.54 24.20
CA HIS A 675 -6.04 -19.52 25.18
C HIS A 675 -6.49 -18.98 26.54
N ASN A 676 -7.28 -17.92 26.53
CA ASN A 676 -7.80 -17.28 27.75
C ASN A 676 -8.65 -18.21 28.64
N ILE A 677 -9.21 -19.28 28.09
CA ILE A 677 -9.95 -20.28 28.89
C ILE A 677 -9.03 -21.00 29.89
N TYR A 678 -7.77 -21.26 29.54
CA TYR A 678 -6.85 -21.94 30.44
C TYR A 678 -6.40 -21.02 31.59
N TYR A 679 -6.27 -19.72 31.31
CA TYR A 679 -5.83 -18.72 32.27
C TYR A 679 -6.94 -18.27 33.22
N PHE A 680 -8.14 -18.04 32.69
CA PHE A 680 -9.24 -17.38 33.41
C PHE A 680 -10.50 -18.23 33.55
N GLY A 681 -10.60 -19.35 32.83
CA GLY A 681 -11.78 -20.21 32.83
C GLY A 681 -11.96 -20.99 34.13
N ASP A 682 -13.22 -21.18 34.50
CA ASP A 682 -13.57 -22.05 35.60
C ASP A 682 -13.50 -23.54 35.20
N LYS A 683 -13.85 -24.42 36.13
CA LYS A 683 -13.75 -25.87 35.89
C LYS A 683 -14.71 -26.36 34.79
N ASN A 684 -15.88 -25.74 34.68
CA ASN A 684 -16.86 -26.08 33.67
C ASN A 684 -16.44 -25.55 32.30
N ASP A 685 -15.87 -24.35 32.24
CA ASP A 685 -15.32 -23.76 31.01
C ASP A 685 -14.21 -24.64 30.42
N LYS A 686 -13.30 -25.11 31.28
CA LYS A 686 -12.23 -26.04 30.90
C LYS A 686 -12.76 -27.40 30.45
N GLU A 687 -13.84 -27.90 31.06
CA GLU A 687 -14.51 -29.13 30.61
C GLU A 687 -15.10 -28.98 29.20
N GLN A 688 -15.68 -27.82 28.87
CA GLN A 688 -16.17 -27.53 27.52
C GLN A 688 -15.04 -27.44 26.50
N MET A 689 -13.94 -26.77 26.84
CA MET A 689 -12.75 -26.72 25.98
C MET A 689 -12.16 -28.12 25.71
N ASN A 690 -12.19 -29.01 26.71
CA ASN A 690 -11.78 -30.40 26.53
C ASN A 690 -12.70 -31.18 25.58
N LEU A 691 -14.00 -30.87 25.54
CA LEU A 691 -14.91 -31.46 24.57
C LEU A 691 -14.61 -30.95 23.16
N LEU A 692 -14.32 -29.65 23.01
CA LEU A 692 -13.94 -29.05 21.73
C LEU A 692 -12.66 -29.69 21.19
N ILE A 693 -11.60 -29.81 22.00
CA ILE A 693 -10.34 -30.47 21.58
C ILE A 693 -10.59 -31.91 21.13
N LYS A 694 -11.42 -32.67 21.86
CA LYS A 694 -11.78 -34.04 21.46
C LYS A 694 -12.55 -34.08 20.14
N TRP A 695 -13.43 -33.11 19.90
CA TRP A 695 -14.12 -32.98 18.63
C TRP A 695 -13.14 -32.69 17.49
N ILE A 696 -12.23 -31.73 17.66
CA ILE A 696 -11.17 -31.40 16.69
C ILE A 696 -10.31 -32.62 16.34
N ILE A 697 -9.85 -33.37 17.34
CA ILE A 697 -9.04 -34.59 17.15
C ILE A 697 -9.81 -35.66 16.35
N ASN A 698 -11.12 -35.79 16.56
CA ASN A 698 -11.92 -36.80 15.87
C ASN A 698 -12.17 -36.47 14.39
N GLU A 699 -12.15 -35.20 14.00
CA GLU A 699 -12.38 -34.77 12.62
C GLU A 699 -11.17 -35.04 11.70
N ASN A 700 -9.97 -35.28 12.24
CA ASN A 700 -8.74 -35.67 11.51
C ASN A 700 -8.40 -34.75 10.31
N SER A 701 -8.06 -33.48 10.56
CA SER A 701 -7.56 -32.57 9.51
C SER A 701 -6.07 -32.79 9.20
N ASN A 702 -5.74 -32.93 7.91
CA ASN A 702 -4.36 -32.97 7.42
C ASN A 702 -3.79 -31.56 7.12
N ASP A 703 -4.49 -30.49 7.52
CA ASP A 703 -4.04 -29.12 7.32
C ASP A 703 -2.90 -28.79 8.30
N GLU A 704 -1.75 -28.38 7.78
CA GLU A 704 -0.56 -28.09 8.59
C GLU A 704 -0.73 -26.85 9.47
N GLU A 705 -1.42 -25.81 8.98
CA GLU A 705 -1.58 -24.56 9.73
C GLU A 705 -2.59 -24.74 10.87
N PHE A 706 -3.67 -25.48 10.62
CA PHE A 706 -4.60 -25.87 11.66
C PHE A 706 -3.96 -26.79 12.72
N GLN A 707 -3.07 -27.71 12.31
CA GLN A 707 -2.31 -28.54 13.25
C GLN A 707 -1.42 -27.69 14.16
N LYS A 708 -0.83 -26.61 13.64
CA LYS A 708 -0.03 -25.67 14.43
C LYS A 708 -0.87 -25.02 15.53
N PHE A 709 -2.03 -24.48 15.17
CA PHE A 709 -3.01 -23.91 16.09
C PHE A 709 -3.43 -24.90 17.20
N LEU A 710 -3.71 -26.16 16.82
CA LEU A 710 -4.07 -27.19 17.79
C LEU A 710 -2.91 -27.45 18.79
N ILE A 711 -1.67 -27.49 18.31
CA ILE A 711 -0.48 -27.69 19.16
C ILE A 711 -0.32 -26.53 20.16
N GLU A 712 -0.52 -25.28 19.74
CA GLU A 712 -0.46 -24.09 20.61
C GLU A 712 -1.49 -24.21 21.75
N LEU A 713 -2.74 -24.57 21.45
CA LEU A 713 -3.78 -24.81 22.46
C LEU A 713 -3.43 -25.94 23.44
N ILE A 714 -2.82 -27.01 22.94
CA ILE A 714 -2.41 -28.16 23.76
C ILE A 714 -1.26 -27.78 24.68
N ILE A 715 -0.28 -27.02 24.19
CA ILE A 715 0.85 -26.51 24.97
C ILE A 715 0.32 -25.75 26.19
N GLU A 716 -0.63 -24.84 26.00
CA GLU A 716 -1.25 -24.06 27.09
C GLU A 716 -2.02 -24.95 28.07
N LYS A 717 -2.72 -25.96 27.58
CA LYS A 717 -3.40 -26.97 28.40
C LYS A 717 -2.43 -27.78 29.28
N ILE A 718 -1.24 -28.10 28.78
CA ILE A 718 -0.22 -28.83 29.54
C ILE A 718 0.42 -27.92 30.59
N LEU A 719 0.73 -26.67 30.22
CA LEU A 719 1.32 -25.69 31.14
C LEU A 719 0.40 -25.38 32.32
N SER A 720 -0.91 -25.30 32.08
CA SER A 720 -1.95 -25.12 33.10
C SER A 720 -2.22 -26.36 34.00
N ASN A 721 -1.57 -27.50 33.72
CA ASN A 721 -1.76 -28.80 34.37
C ASN A 721 -3.18 -29.40 34.25
N GLU A 722 -3.97 -28.95 33.27
CA GLU A 722 -5.33 -29.45 33.04
C GLU A 722 -5.36 -30.70 32.12
N CYS A 723 -4.22 -31.06 31.53
CA CYS A 723 -4.08 -32.28 30.71
C CYS A 723 -3.71 -33.50 31.57
N ASP A 724 -4.54 -34.54 31.53
CA ASP A 724 -4.21 -35.83 32.16
C ASP A 724 -3.25 -36.67 31.29
N ASP A 725 -2.67 -37.70 31.90
CA ASP A 725 -1.64 -38.56 31.28
C ASP A 725 -2.17 -39.35 30.08
N TYR A 726 -3.44 -39.75 30.10
CA TYR A 726 -4.06 -40.56 29.05
C TYR A 726 -4.40 -39.68 27.83
N GLU A 727 -4.97 -38.51 28.09
CA GLU A 727 -5.33 -37.53 27.09
C GLU A 727 -4.09 -36.97 26.39
N PHE A 728 -3.01 -36.70 27.12
CA PHE A 728 -1.75 -36.28 26.54
C PHE A 728 -1.13 -37.37 25.62
N GLU A 729 -1.20 -38.65 26.01
CA GLU A 729 -0.73 -39.77 25.19
C GLU A 729 -1.52 -39.85 23.88
N GLN A 730 -2.85 -39.70 23.92
CA GLN A 730 -3.71 -39.69 22.73
C GLN A 730 -3.42 -38.52 21.78
N ILE A 731 -3.25 -37.33 22.35
CA ILE A 731 -2.95 -36.11 21.60
C ILE A 731 -1.59 -36.22 20.91
N LEU A 732 -0.57 -36.66 21.64
CA LEU A 732 0.77 -36.85 21.08
C LEU A 732 0.78 -37.92 19.99
N GLU A 733 0.09 -39.04 20.18
CA GLU A 733 -0.04 -40.08 19.15
C GLU A 733 -0.77 -39.55 17.91
N PHE A 734 -1.81 -38.74 18.07
CA PHE A 734 -2.51 -38.11 16.94
C PHE A 734 -1.59 -37.20 16.13
N ILE A 735 -0.85 -36.30 16.78
CA ILE A 735 0.06 -35.36 16.09
C ILE A 735 1.19 -36.12 15.40
N TYR A 736 1.75 -37.13 16.08
CA TYR A 736 2.82 -37.97 15.52
C TYR A 736 2.34 -38.75 14.28
N ASN A 737 1.14 -39.34 14.33
CA ASN A 737 0.61 -40.18 13.24
C ASN A 737 0.12 -39.38 12.01
N ASN A 738 -0.22 -38.09 12.18
CA ASN A 738 -0.70 -37.25 11.07
C ASN A 738 0.41 -36.59 10.25
N GLN A 739 1.68 -36.77 10.64
CA GLN A 739 2.82 -36.29 9.85
C GLN A 739 3.19 -37.36 8.81
N SER A 740 3.35 -36.95 7.55
CA SER A 740 3.55 -37.87 6.42
C SER A 740 4.88 -38.63 6.43
N ASP A 741 5.87 -38.16 7.19
CA ASP A 741 7.18 -38.79 7.38
C ASP A 741 7.67 -38.62 8.84
N ASP A 742 8.12 -39.72 9.47
CA ASP A 742 8.67 -39.75 10.85
C ASP A 742 9.85 -38.76 11.02
N GLU A 743 10.61 -38.51 9.94
CA GLU A 743 11.74 -37.59 9.97
C GLU A 743 11.32 -36.12 10.01
N ASP A 744 10.13 -35.71 9.55
CA ASP A 744 9.70 -34.30 9.51
C ASP A 744 9.17 -33.80 10.87
N PHE A 745 8.66 -34.69 11.72
CA PHE A 745 8.04 -34.33 12.99
C PHE A 745 9.00 -33.58 13.93
N LEU A 746 10.26 -34.03 14.03
CA LEU A 746 11.29 -33.43 14.89
C LEU A 746 12.01 -32.23 14.27
N PHE A 747 11.67 -31.80 13.05
CA PHE A 747 12.26 -30.60 12.42
C PHE A 747 11.40 -29.35 12.59
N LYS A 748 10.09 -29.48 12.83
CA LYS A 748 9.21 -28.33 13.05
C LYS A 748 9.38 -27.77 14.47
N LYS A 749 9.69 -26.47 14.60
CA LYS A 749 9.89 -25.74 15.87
C LYS A 749 8.78 -26.01 16.90
N ILE A 750 7.52 -25.92 16.48
CA ILE A 750 6.34 -26.07 17.35
C ILE A 750 6.19 -27.49 17.94
N ASN A 751 6.59 -28.51 17.19
CA ASN A 751 6.61 -29.89 17.68
C ASN A 751 7.70 -30.07 18.75
N ILE A 752 8.86 -29.43 18.56
CA ILE A 752 9.94 -29.44 19.54
C ILE A 752 9.49 -28.73 20.83
N GLU A 753 8.77 -27.62 20.74
CA GLU A 753 8.19 -26.94 21.91
C GLU A 753 7.25 -27.85 22.69
N LEU A 754 6.31 -28.52 22.01
CA LEU A 754 5.40 -29.50 22.63
C LEU A 754 6.17 -30.63 23.33
N ILE A 755 7.22 -31.16 22.69
CA ILE A 755 8.07 -32.21 23.27
C ILE A 755 8.82 -31.72 24.50
N LEU A 756 9.41 -30.52 24.47
CA LEU A 756 10.15 -29.95 25.59
C LEU A 756 9.25 -29.67 26.79
N ILE A 757 8.05 -29.15 26.55
CA ILE A 757 7.03 -28.94 27.59
C ILE A 757 6.53 -30.28 28.13
N GLY A 758 6.33 -31.25 27.24
CA GLY A 758 6.03 -32.64 27.59
C GLY A 758 7.10 -33.27 28.47
N ILE A 759 8.38 -33.11 28.15
CA ILE A 759 9.50 -33.59 28.98
C ILE A 759 9.47 -32.94 30.36
N TYR A 760 9.15 -31.65 30.44
CA TYR A 760 9.10 -30.94 31.72
C TYR A 760 7.93 -31.38 32.61
N LYS A 761 6.72 -31.50 32.06
CA LYS A 761 5.48 -31.78 32.83
C LYS A 761 5.06 -33.25 32.87
N LYS A 762 5.32 -33.99 31.79
CA LYS A 762 4.78 -35.33 31.48
C LYS A 762 5.88 -36.29 30.96
N SER A 763 7.07 -36.18 31.54
CA SER A 763 8.31 -36.84 31.10
C SER A 763 8.16 -38.30 30.70
N ASN A 764 7.49 -39.12 31.51
CA ASN A 764 7.34 -40.56 31.28
C ASN A 764 6.62 -40.89 29.96
N ILE A 765 5.64 -40.08 29.56
CA ILE A 765 4.83 -40.33 28.35
C ILE A 765 5.59 -39.85 27.13
N THR A 766 6.11 -38.61 27.18
CA THR A 766 6.88 -38.04 26.08
C THR A 766 8.10 -38.92 25.75
N LEU A 767 8.81 -39.40 26.78
CA LEU A 767 9.97 -40.26 26.57
C LEU A 767 9.63 -41.61 25.95
N LYS A 768 8.43 -42.18 26.14
CA LYS A 768 8.06 -43.43 25.45
C LYS A 768 8.08 -43.26 23.93
N LEU A 769 7.68 -42.09 23.44
CA LEU A 769 7.63 -41.78 22.01
C LEU A 769 9.02 -41.47 21.46
N ILE A 770 9.74 -40.53 22.09
CA ILE A 770 10.99 -40.00 21.53
C ILE A 770 12.27 -40.70 22.01
N ASN A 771 12.20 -41.78 22.81
CA ASN A 771 13.39 -42.36 23.47
C ASN A 771 14.54 -42.67 22.51
N ASN A 772 14.21 -43.15 21.31
CA ASN A 772 15.19 -43.53 20.29
C ASN A 772 15.69 -42.34 19.46
N GLU A 773 15.07 -41.17 19.60
CA GLU A 773 15.29 -39.97 18.77
C GLU A 773 15.80 -38.77 19.57
N ILE A 774 16.09 -38.94 20.87
CA ILE A 774 16.61 -37.88 21.75
C ILE A 774 17.84 -37.18 21.14
N ASN A 775 18.74 -37.95 20.49
CA ASN A 775 19.91 -37.36 19.85
C ASN A 775 19.54 -36.49 18.64
N ASN A 776 18.50 -36.86 17.89
CA ASN A 776 18.01 -36.07 16.75
C ASN A 776 17.33 -34.79 17.24
N LEU A 777 16.50 -34.87 18.30
CA LEU A 777 15.91 -33.71 18.97
C LEU A 777 16.98 -32.70 19.40
N ILE A 778 18.03 -33.16 20.07
CA ILE A 778 19.14 -32.31 20.55
C ILE A 778 19.87 -31.65 19.37
N ASN A 779 20.19 -32.41 18.32
CA ASN A 779 20.86 -31.88 17.13
C ASN A 779 20.00 -30.83 16.40
N ASN A 780 18.70 -31.06 16.27
CA ASN A 780 17.78 -30.14 15.60
C ASN A 780 17.59 -28.87 16.42
N LEU A 781 17.40 -28.98 17.74
CA LEU A 781 17.33 -27.81 18.61
C LEU A 781 18.64 -27.01 18.60
N GLN A 782 19.80 -27.67 18.57
CA GLN A 782 21.09 -27.00 18.41
C GLN A 782 21.19 -26.24 17.08
N ASN A 783 20.67 -26.80 15.98
CA ASN A 783 20.62 -26.10 14.69
C ASN A 783 19.70 -24.86 14.74
N LEU A 784 18.51 -24.98 15.34
CA LEU A 784 17.56 -23.87 15.48
C LEU A 784 18.15 -22.72 16.30
N ILE A 785 18.84 -23.03 17.40
CA ILE A 785 19.51 -22.02 18.22
C ILE A 785 20.67 -21.37 17.45
N ASN A 786 21.53 -22.16 16.80
CA ASN A 786 22.67 -21.62 16.04
C ASN A 786 22.27 -20.75 14.84
N ASN A 787 21.10 -21.00 14.25
CA ASN A 787 20.54 -20.22 13.16
C ASN A 787 19.71 -19.01 13.63
N ASN A 788 19.58 -18.78 14.95
CA ASN A 788 18.71 -17.77 15.57
C ASN A 788 17.20 -17.94 15.29
N GLU A 789 16.75 -19.15 14.91
CA GLU A 789 15.32 -19.45 14.67
C GLU A 789 14.57 -19.77 15.97
N TRP A 790 15.27 -20.21 17.02
CA TRP A 790 14.69 -20.49 18.34
C TRP A 790 14.50 -19.22 19.21
N ASN A 791 15.32 -18.18 19.00
CA ASN A 791 15.46 -17.06 19.94
C ASN A 791 14.58 -15.86 19.58
N GLU A 792 13.42 -16.10 18.96
CA GLU A 792 12.53 -15.04 18.46
C GLU A 792 11.76 -14.36 19.60
N SER A 793 11.45 -15.10 20.67
CA SER A 793 10.68 -14.58 21.80
C SER A 793 11.28 -14.97 23.18
N LEU A 794 10.95 -14.20 24.22
CA LEU A 794 11.25 -14.55 25.61
C LEU A 794 10.55 -15.84 26.06
N TYR A 795 9.44 -16.20 25.40
CA TYR A 795 8.68 -17.42 25.68
C TYR A 795 9.45 -18.66 25.19
N ASP A 796 9.99 -18.62 23.97
CA ASP A 796 10.76 -19.70 23.35
C ASP A 796 12.03 -20.01 24.16
N LEU A 797 12.72 -18.96 24.64
CA LEU A 797 13.90 -19.09 25.51
C LEU A 797 13.55 -19.81 26.82
N LYS A 798 12.39 -19.49 27.43
CA LYS A 798 11.93 -20.11 28.66
C LYS A 798 11.55 -21.57 28.45
N ILE A 799 10.77 -21.89 27.42
CA ILE A 799 10.41 -23.28 27.08
C ILE A 799 11.67 -24.10 26.82
N GLY A 800 12.58 -23.57 26.00
CA GLY A 800 13.87 -24.18 25.68
C GLY A 800 14.64 -24.56 26.95
N LEU A 801 14.83 -23.60 27.85
CA LEU A 801 15.54 -23.82 29.12
C LEU A 801 14.85 -24.84 30.01
N VAL A 802 13.54 -24.68 30.24
CA VAL A 802 12.77 -25.54 31.15
C VAL A 802 12.72 -26.99 30.63
N GLY A 803 12.51 -27.17 29.33
CA GLY A 803 12.51 -28.47 28.69
C GLY A 803 13.89 -29.14 28.71
N LEU A 804 14.96 -28.41 28.38
CA LEU A 804 16.32 -28.95 28.42
C LEU A 804 16.78 -29.30 29.83
N ILE A 805 16.42 -28.50 30.84
CA ILE A 805 16.67 -28.84 32.26
C ILE A 805 15.92 -30.11 32.64
N GLY A 806 14.66 -30.23 32.21
CA GLY A 806 13.87 -31.46 32.36
C GLY A 806 14.56 -32.66 31.73
N LEU A 807 15.05 -32.52 30.50
CA LEU A 807 15.77 -33.56 29.77
C LEU A 807 17.09 -33.94 30.44
N TYR A 808 17.86 -32.94 30.89
CA TYR A 808 19.15 -33.15 31.57
C TYR A 808 19.01 -33.95 32.88
N LYS A 809 17.94 -33.70 33.65
CA LYS A 809 17.64 -34.46 34.88
C LYS A 809 17.42 -35.95 34.61
N ILE A 810 16.93 -36.28 33.42
CA ILE A 810 16.59 -37.65 33.03
C ILE A 810 17.78 -38.32 32.33
N ASN A 811 18.44 -37.59 31.42
CA ASN A 811 19.56 -38.04 30.64
C ASN A 811 20.69 -36.99 30.67
N PRO A 812 21.60 -37.05 31.64
CA PRO A 812 22.63 -36.03 31.83
C PRO A 812 23.75 -36.17 30.80
N ILE A 813 23.55 -35.57 29.62
CA ILE A 813 24.52 -35.50 28.53
C ILE A 813 25.18 -34.11 28.52
N GLU A 814 26.49 -34.06 28.27
CA GLU A 814 27.29 -32.83 28.27
C GLU A 814 26.80 -31.79 27.25
N THR A 815 26.35 -32.23 26.06
CA THR A 815 25.79 -31.35 25.01
C THR A 815 24.52 -30.62 25.46
N ILE A 816 23.65 -31.26 26.25
CA ILE A 816 22.45 -30.62 26.81
C ILE A 816 22.84 -29.49 27.78
N MET A 817 23.87 -29.72 28.60
CA MET A 817 24.40 -28.70 29.51
C MET A 817 24.99 -27.50 28.76
N GLU A 818 25.65 -27.72 27.62
CA GLU A 818 26.15 -26.63 26.77
C GLU A 818 25.01 -25.79 26.20
N LEU A 819 23.94 -26.42 25.70
CA LEU A 819 22.75 -25.72 25.20
C LEU A 819 22.01 -24.94 26.29
N ILE A 820 21.88 -25.50 27.50
CA ILE A 820 21.31 -24.79 28.65
C ILE A 820 22.11 -23.52 28.95
N LYS A 821 23.45 -23.58 28.93
CA LYS A 821 24.31 -22.42 29.18
C LYS A 821 24.16 -21.36 28.09
N GLN A 822 24.05 -21.78 26.82
CA GLN A 822 23.86 -20.89 25.69
C GLN A 822 22.54 -20.11 25.80
N LEU A 823 21.41 -20.81 25.95
CA LEU A 823 20.09 -20.17 26.11
C LEU A 823 20.01 -19.31 27.36
N TYR A 824 20.68 -19.70 28.45
CA TYR A 824 20.70 -18.90 29.68
C TYR A 824 21.45 -17.58 29.50
N SER A 825 22.55 -17.58 28.75
CA SER A 825 23.27 -16.35 28.42
C SER A 825 22.38 -15.41 27.61
N GLU A 826 21.71 -15.93 26.59
CA GLU A 826 20.81 -15.16 25.72
C GLU A 826 19.60 -14.60 26.47
N LEU A 827 19.01 -15.39 27.37
CA LEU A 827 17.93 -14.92 28.25
C LEU A 827 18.43 -13.78 29.17
N SER A 828 19.63 -13.92 29.74
CA SER A 828 20.23 -12.90 30.61
C SER A 828 20.45 -11.59 29.86
N ASP A 829 21.01 -11.65 28.65
CA ASP A 829 21.24 -10.47 27.80
C ASP A 829 19.92 -9.80 27.39
N THR A 830 18.89 -10.60 27.09
CA THR A 830 17.56 -10.09 26.73
C THR A 830 16.88 -9.37 27.90
N ILE A 831 16.95 -9.93 29.12
CA ILE A 831 16.41 -9.33 30.34
C ILE A 831 17.15 -8.03 30.72
N GLU A 832 18.48 -7.99 30.58
CA GLU A 832 19.27 -6.78 30.84
C GLU A 832 18.92 -5.64 29.87
N ASN A 833 18.61 -5.96 28.62
CA ASN A 833 18.14 -4.97 27.64
C ASN A 833 16.71 -4.46 27.93
N TYR A 834 15.82 -5.32 28.45
CA TYR A 834 14.42 -4.96 28.77
C TYR A 834 14.26 -4.11 30.03
N ASN A 835 15.13 -4.26 31.04
CA ASN A 835 15.06 -3.47 32.28
C ASN A 835 15.38 -1.96 32.09
N ASN A 836 15.66 -1.52 30.87
CA ASN A 836 15.88 -0.11 30.51
C ASN A 836 14.64 0.56 29.85
N GLY A 837 13.51 -0.13 29.71
CA GLY A 837 12.25 0.40 29.19
C GLY A 837 11.14 0.48 30.24
N GLU A 838 10.49 1.62 30.37
CA GLU A 838 9.30 1.82 31.21
C GLU A 838 8.06 1.24 30.51
N ASP A 839 7.78 -0.06 30.67
CA ASP A 839 6.41 -0.59 30.55
C ASP A 839 6.27 -1.86 31.39
N ASP A 840 5.62 -1.66 32.53
CA ASP A 840 5.72 -2.48 33.74
C ASP A 840 4.29 -2.88 34.16
N LYS A 841 3.98 -4.19 34.17
CA LYS A 841 3.21 -4.87 35.25
C LYS A 841 2.77 -6.31 34.93
N TYR A 842 2.46 -6.66 33.69
CA TYR A 842 1.94 -8.01 33.38
C TYR A 842 3.01 -9.10 33.51
N TRP A 843 4.23 -8.79 33.08
CA TRP A 843 5.35 -9.75 33.07
C TRP A 843 6.03 -9.92 34.43
N LYS A 844 5.76 -9.05 35.41
CA LYS A 844 6.35 -9.11 36.74
C LYS A 844 5.87 -10.32 37.55
N SER A 845 4.63 -10.80 37.34
CA SER A 845 4.17 -12.05 37.96
C SER A 845 4.72 -13.31 37.27
N LEU A 846 5.23 -13.18 36.04
CA LEU A 846 5.93 -14.27 35.33
C LEU A 846 7.45 -14.26 35.62
N ILE A 847 7.98 -13.16 36.13
CA ILE A 847 9.33 -13.03 36.72
C ILE A 847 9.39 -13.68 38.11
N ASP A 848 8.25 -13.94 38.77
CA ASP A 848 8.20 -14.64 40.07
C ASP A 848 8.47 -16.16 40.00
N THR A 849 8.83 -16.73 38.84
CA THR A 849 9.50 -18.05 38.80
C THR A 849 10.98 -17.93 39.17
N ILE A 850 11.21 -17.52 40.41
CA ILE A 850 12.43 -17.75 41.20
C ILE A 850 12.88 -19.23 41.09
N ASP A 851 11.96 -20.15 40.79
CA ASP A 851 12.22 -21.57 40.56
C ASP A 851 13.19 -21.88 39.41
N ILE A 852 13.21 -21.13 38.30
CA ILE A 852 14.12 -21.42 37.16
C ILE A 852 15.56 -21.02 37.51
N LEU A 853 15.74 -19.88 38.18
CA LEU A 853 17.06 -19.43 38.64
C LEU A 853 17.59 -20.29 39.81
N GLU A 854 16.72 -20.81 40.67
CA GLU A 854 17.11 -21.78 41.71
C GLU A 854 17.41 -23.17 41.13
N LEU A 855 16.69 -23.60 40.09
CA LEU A 855 16.94 -24.85 39.36
C LEU A 855 18.28 -24.83 38.61
N VAL A 856 18.63 -23.72 37.96
CA VAL A 856 19.92 -23.56 37.27
C VAL A 856 21.08 -23.38 38.25
N LYS A 857 20.86 -22.80 39.44
CA LYS A 857 21.89 -22.72 40.51
C LYS A 857 22.11 -24.04 41.25
N GLY A 858 21.14 -24.95 41.22
CA GLY A 858 21.21 -26.27 41.87
C GLY A 858 21.86 -27.37 41.01
N ILE A 859 22.03 -27.12 39.72
CA ILE A 859 22.78 -27.93 38.74
C ILE A 859 24.18 -27.35 38.60
#